data_AF-A0A5C1WI29-F1
#
_entry.id   AF-A0A5C1WI29-F1
#
_cell.length_a   1.000
_cell.length_b   1.000
_cell.length_c   1.000
_cell.angle_alpha   90.00
_cell.angle_beta   90.00
_cell.angle_gamma   90.00
#
_symmetry.space_group_name_H-M   'P 1'
#
loop_
_entity.id
_entity.type
_entity.pdbx_description
1 polymer ?
#
loop_
_entity_poly.entity_id
_entity_poly.type
_entity_poly.pdbx_seq_one_letter_code
_entity_poly.pdbx_strand_id
1 'polypeptide(L)'
;MTTQSKKPSGSPNRSRAAQKRQPIKTAASRLLAPFVFRTSLSSISTSALAAGLIATPVMLPGALVKNADRAWAACTGGPNAYACSGNTSPINVTGSPLTSLSLDSTAVVSASGADAVTATNNGPGAMTITSAGSATSLIYNSNPYTSGLKATNNASGTDLTIDQTGGTIAGLMFGVYATQNGTGAMTITTAGTVNGSMDNFQSFGIYGVYGNSAGTGNATVNQTGGTISAMMSGIRIENYGLGSTEVTTAGTITSTAASGNGSFGYAAVYATGWNAQSTSTVTVNQTAGSISGGDAGILAQHYGLGSVDVTTAGTVTATYAPLSAGVVASIANNASTGNISVTQTAGSITGSTYGIRATNSGKGSTSVTTAGTVTGSAGIGVYAVNNGKDLKVEQTAGKISGITSGISATNNGTGSTTITTAGAVSASAASGIGILATNNGQNLTVEQTAGSVTGGSSGIWATNTGKGSTAVRTAGTVTGSSGNGIYAQNSGTELTVTQTAGEISGGTDGISANNYGTGTAVITTSGKVTGSAGAGVSATNYGTDLKVEQTAGEIKGATDGISATNYGAGATTVNVAALVAGGSGAGVLTTTTAGSAVAINLQAGSDVSASSGLGIRDTDGNATTTLQGGSKVSGAIRLGNGSDTVNIAGGADISALTALDGGDDVSSGDGMIDTLNLDRAITGSSASAGAPGNIQIANWETVNVRSGGALNLTGDLATEQLDIKGGGKVTLAPAIQAVTISGNVANAGTIDLHANNPNPTNTLTVAGSYIGHGGTLELDTHLASDGSPTDKLIVKGDVSGTTTLNIHNSGGAGAATTADGIEVIQVGGTSQAGAFSLGAAVSAGAYDYNLYLGGVGNNAGSQNWYLRSTGKLAPTSQTALPYADVLSNFAQATLGTLQQRTGNRIWPDGTAAVAANLPPAGAMAYAKGGPALIGQGAWGRMGGQYSSFSPRTGSAYNQSIGFLQAGYEGVARETAAGDLTIGAYAIIGTSTARIDVSNDPVTGAARAKGRITTRGYGIGANLTWLGHDGLYADAIGQFTWYDSSLSNKTGHNQGWSSALSLEVGKRYELGSGWAVVPQAQLAWTHVDFSSFTDNLGNRIALGQGDSLQGRAGLRLEHLSSWQDATGQTARLQFYGIANLTYEFLKGRSVKVSGASLVQGNRRLWGEVGAGATYSWNKNWSAYGEASYAMALSGKGGDNYTLKGTAGVRYRW
;
A
#
# COMPACT_ATOMS: atom_id res chain seq x y z
N MET A 1 -31.67 4.42 54.22
CA MET A 1 -31.82 5.72 53.52
C MET A 1 -31.17 5.55 52.15
N THR A 2 -31.80 5.74 50.97
CA THR A 2 -32.51 6.93 50.41
C THR A 2 -31.55 8.09 50.19
N THR A 3 -31.50 8.77 49.02
CA THR A 3 -32.57 9.08 48.03
C THR A 3 -32.12 9.16 46.56
N GLN A 4 -33.05 8.83 45.64
CA GLN A 4 -33.46 9.49 44.37
C GLN A 4 -32.46 10.35 43.55
N SER A 5 -32.34 10.33 42.21
CA SER A 5 -33.22 10.02 41.04
C SER A 5 -34.08 11.17 40.46
N LYS A 6 -33.76 11.64 39.23
CA LYS A 6 -34.65 12.31 38.24
C LYS A 6 -34.05 12.10 36.83
N LYS A 7 -34.55 11.19 35.99
CA LYS A 7 -35.72 11.26 35.04
C LYS A 7 -35.53 12.19 33.82
N PRO A 8 -35.54 11.66 32.57
CA PRO A 8 -35.61 12.45 31.33
C PRO A 8 -37.05 12.61 30.81
N SER A 9 -37.22 13.48 29.80
CA SER A 9 -38.45 13.70 29.01
C SER A 9 -38.09 14.19 27.60
N GLY A 10 -38.78 13.83 26.52
CA GLY A 10 -39.88 12.88 26.38
C GLY A 10 -40.46 12.92 24.95
N SER A 11 -40.96 11.80 24.42
CA SER A 11 -41.72 11.75 23.16
C SER A 11 -43.24 11.85 23.41
N PRO A 12 -44.06 12.16 22.39
CA PRO A 12 -44.65 11.10 21.56
C PRO A 12 -44.83 11.54 20.07
N ASN A 13 -45.53 10.89 19.13
CA ASN A 13 -46.54 9.81 19.08
C ASN A 13 -46.41 9.07 17.71
N ARG A 14 -46.39 7.73 17.61
CA ARG A 14 -47.52 6.79 17.33
C ARG A 14 -48.04 6.75 15.86
N SER A 15 -48.45 5.60 15.29
CA SER A 15 -48.47 4.21 15.83
C SER A 15 -48.87 3.11 14.83
N ARG A 16 -48.42 1.87 15.13
CA ARG A 16 -49.14 0.57 14.99
C ARG A 16 -49.36 0.02 13.56
N ALA A 17 -49.51 -1.30 13.34
CA ALA A 17 -49.42 -2.47 14.22
C ALA A 17 -48.80 -3.69 13.49
N ALA A 18 -48.50 -4.77 14.22
CA ALA A 18 -48.00 -6.04 13.67
C ALA A 18 -48.81 -7.22 14.22
N GLN A 19 -48.77 -8.39 13.55
CA GLN A 19 -48.81 -9.69 14.24
C GLN A 19 -48.30 -10.87 13.39
N LYS A 20 -47.97 -11.97 14.07
CA LYS A 20 -47.39 -13.22 13.53
C LYS A 20 -48.48 -14.26 13.21
N ARG A 21 -48.20 -15.18 12.27
CA ARG A 21 -48.31 -16.66 12.48
C ARG A 21 -47.78 -17.48 11.29
N GLN A 22 -47.51 -18.76 11.56
CA GLN A 22 -47.17 -19.88 10.67
C GLN A 22 -48.08 -21.08 11.09
N PRO A 23 -48.06 -22.30 10.48
CA PRO A 23 -47.36 -22.82 9.28
C PRO A 23 -48.26 -23.71 8.33
N ILE A 24 -47.64 -24.46 7.40
CA ILE A 24 -47.89 -25.90 7.07
C ILE A 24 -48.88 -26.34 5.93
N LYS A 25 -48.32 -27.16 5.00
CA LYS A 25 -48.84 -28.33 4.22
C LYS A 25 -49.78 -28.28 2.96
N THR A 26 -49.24 -28.90 1.89
CA THR A 26 -49.81 -29.88 0.90
C THR A 26 -51.11 -29.66 0.10
N ALA A 27 -50.94 -29.47 -1.21
CA ALA A 27 -51.26 -30.40 -2.33
C ALA A 27 -52.69 -30.90 -2.69
N ALA A 28 -52.97 -30.78 -4.01
CA ALA A 28 -53.56 -31.78 -4.92
C ALA A 28 -55.06 -31.80 -5.31
N SER A 29 -55.28 -32.22 -6.58
CA SER A 29 -56.54 -32.59 -7.25
C SER A 29 -57.46 -31.43 -7.72
N ARG A 30 -57.83 -31.35 -9.01
CA ARG A 30 -58.97 -31.98 -9.74
C ARG A 30 -60.32 -31.27 -9.50
N LEU A 31 -61.27 -31.20 -10.45
CA LEU A 31 -61.32 -31.33 -11.92
C LEU A 31 -62.77 -31.01 -12.33
N LEU A 32 -63.05 -30.31 -13.46
CA LEU A 32 -64.20 -30.48 -14.37
C LEU A 32 -64.30 -29.36 -15.42
N ALA A 33 -64.79 -29.71 -16.62
CA ALA A 33 -65.26 -28.83 -17.70
C ALA A 33 -66.68 -29.27 -18.11
N PRO A 34 -67.40 -28.62 -19.06
CA PRO A 34 -67.22 -29.03 -20.48
C PRO A 34 -67.61 -28.02 -21.61
N PHE A 35 -67.07 -28.25 -22.83
CA PHE A 35 -67.72 -28.15 -24.17
C PHE A 35 -68.25 -26.79 -24.69
N VAL A 36 -68.17 -26.38 -25.98
CA VAL A 36 -67.51 -26.77 -27.28
C VAL A 36 -67.44 -25.48 -28.15
N PHE A 37 -66.81 -25.32 -29.33
CA PHE A 37 -66.23 -26.17 -30.40
C PHE A 37 -64.66 -26.01 -30.44
N ARG A 38 -63.78 -26.53 -31.34
CA ARG A 38 -63.77 -26.95 -32.78
C ARG A 38 -63.87 -25.77 -33.78
N THR A 39 -63.23 -25.75 -34.97
CA THR A 39 -62.28 -26.66 -35.70
C THR A 39 -61.38 -25.78 -36.62
N SER A 40 -60.21 -26.17 -37.18
CA SER A 40 -59.50 -27.47 -37.25
C SER A 40 -58.00 -27.28 -37.63
N LEU A 41 -57.10 -28.05 -36.99
CA LEU A 41 -55.94 -28.86 -37.51
C LEU A 41 -55.03 -28.32 -38.65
N SER A 42 -53.73 -28.64 -38.75
CA SER A 42 -52.74 -29.41 -37.95
C SER A 42 -51.32 -29.10 -38.50
N SER A 43 -50.19 -29.01 -37.77
CA SER A 43 -49.48 -30.01 -36.93
C SER A 43 -49.15 -31.33 -37.70
N ILE A 44 -48.03 -32.03 -37.54
CA ILE A 44 -47.20 -32.38 -36.36
C ILE A 44 -45.71 -32.56 -36.75
N SER A 45 -44.79 -32.46 -35.77
CA SER A 45 -43.37 -32.89 -35.85
C SER A 45 -43.14 -34.29 -35.25
N THR A 46 -42.16 -35.06 -35.75
CA THR A 46 -41.35 -35.97 -34.88
C THR A 46 -40.03 -36.39 -35.53
N SER A 47 -39.12 -36.94 -34.72
CA SER A 47 -37.74 -37.27 -35.04
C SER A 47 -37.40 -38.77 -34.98
N ALA A 48 -36.29 -39.11 -35.63
CA ALA A 48 -35.28 -40.10 -35.22
C ALA A 48 -35.35 -41.58 -35.66
N LEU A 49 -34.12 -42.09 -35.87
CA LEU A 49 -33.61 -43.47 -35.91
C LEU A 49 -33.80 -44.40 -37.14
N ALA A 50 -32.65 -44.61 -37.80
CA ALA A 50 -31.97 -45.91 -38.00
C ALA A 50 -32.09 -46.68 -39.33
N ALA A 51 -30.91 -46.79 -39.98
CA ALA A 51 -30.31 -47.96 -40.66
C ALA A 51 -30.97 -48.64 -41.89
N GLY A 52 -30.13 -48.93 -42.90
CA GLY A 52 -30.18 -50.24 -43.58
C GLY A 52 -30.24 -50.28 -45.12
N LEU A 53 -29.07 -50.41 -45.76
CA LEU A 53 -28.76 -51.18 -46.98
C LEU A 53 -29.59 -51.04 -48.30
N ILE A 54 -28.84 -50.79 -49.38
CA ILE A 54 -28.92 -51.44 -50.73
C ILE A 54 -30.27 -51.42 -51.49
N ALA A 55 -30.31 -50.65 -52.58
CA ALA A 55 -30.55 -51.17 -53.95
C ALA A 55 -30.29 -50.10 -55.02
N THR A 56 -29.70 -50.50 -56.16
CA THR A 56 -29.83 -49.81 -57.45
C THR A 56 -31.10 -50.32 -58.16
N PRO A 57 -31.77 -49.52 -59.01
CA PRO A 57 -31.34 -49.47 -60.42
C PRO A 57 -31.50 -48.11 -61.14
N VAL A 58 -30.83 -48.08 -62.30
CA VAL A 58 -30.97 -47.19 -63.45
C VAL A 58 -32.40 -46.65 -63.70
N MET A 59 -32.51 -45.37 -64.02
CA MET A 59 -33.52 -44.85 -64.96
C MET A 59 -32.93 -43.74 -65.85
N LEU A 60 -33.13 -43.85 -67.16
CA LEU A 60 -32.82 -42.78 -68.12
C LEU A 60 -33.98 -41.79 -68.20
N PRO A 61 -33.74 -40.47 -68.24
CA PRO A 61 -34.71 -39.51 -68.77
C PRO A 61 -34.69 -39.59 -70.31
N GLY A 62 -35.41 -40.58 -70.86
CA GLY A 62 -35.57 -40.76 -72.31
C GLY A 62 -36.40 -39.66 -72.95
N ALA A 63 -35.77 -38.53 -73.28
CA ALA A 63 -36.40 -37.40 -73.96
C ALA A 63 -36.71 -37.74 -75.44
N LEU A 64 -37.85 -38.39 -75.68
CA LEU A 64 -38.40 -38.62 -77.02
C LEU A 64 -38.79 -37.27 -77.67
N VAL A 65 -37.82 -36.68 -78.38
CA VAL A 65 -38.08 -35.55 -79.28
C VAL A 65 -38.98 -36.06 -80.40
N LYS A 66 -40.24 -35.62 -80.41
CA LYS A 66 -41.09 -35.78 -81.59
C LYS A 66 -40.50 -34.95 -82.73
N ASN A 67 -40.14 -35.62 -83.82
CA ASN A 67 -39.91 -34.95 -85.10
C ASN A 67 -41.23 -34.32 -85.56
N ALA A 68 -41.37 -33.02 -85.34
CA ALA A 68 -42.26 -32.14 -86.07
C ALA A 68 -41.41 -31.32 -87.05
N ASP A 69 -41.92 -31.06 -88.24
CA ASP A 69 -41.12 -30.69 -89.43
C ASP A 69 -40.18 -29.51 -89.19
N ARG A 70 -38.87 -29.80 -89.12
CA ARG A 70 -37.79 -28.80 -89.19
C ARG A 70 -37.17 -28.85 -90.57
N ALA A 71 -37.11 -27.71 -91.24
CA ALA A 71 -36.45 -27.59 -92.52
C ALA A 71 -34.97 -28.03 -92.42
N TRP A 72 -34.51 -28.79 -93.42
CA TRP A 72 -33.07 -28.95 -93.65
C TRP A 72 -32.51 -27.60 -94.07
N ALA A 73 -31.49 -27.16 -93.34
CA ALA A 73 -30.82 -25.89 -93.58
C ALA A 73 -29.35 -26.13 -93.94
N ALA A 74 -28.73 -25.12 -94.54
CA ALA A 74 -27.39 -25.22 -95.09
C ALA A 74 -26.48 -24.15 -94.49
N CYS A 75 -25.19 -24.47 -94.35
CA CYS A 75 -24.16 -23.46 -94.10
C CYS A 75 -23.98 -22.61 -95.37
N THR A 76 -24.55 -21.41 -95.37
CA THR A 76 -24.34 -20.41 -96.42
C THR A 76 -23.09 -19.60 -96.10
N GLY A 77 -22.12 -19.54 -97.02
CA GLY A 77 -20.86 -18.83 -96.78
C GLY A 77 -20.19 -18.33 -98.05
N GLY A 78 -19.44 -17.23 -97.90
CA GLY A 78 -18.42 -16.82 -98.86
C GLY A 78 -17.12 -17.62 -98.67
N PRO A 79 -16.06 -17.36 -99.45
CA PRO A 79 -14.85 -18.18 -99.44
C PRO A 79 -14.17 -18.31 -98.06
N ASN A 80 -14.31 -17.31 -97.20
CA ASN A 80 -13.61 -17.24 -95.91
C ASN A 80 -14.56 -17.14 -94.69
N ALA A 81 -15.89 -17.12 -94.89
CA ALA A 81 -16.85 -16.75 -93.83
C ALA A 81 -18.19 -17.48 -94.01
N TYR A 82 -18.68 -18.12 -92.95
CA TYR A 82 -19.79 -19.09 -92.99
C TYR A 82 -20.86 -18.82 -91.93
N ALA A 83 -22.13 -18.98 -92.28
CA ALA A 83 -23.27 -18.94 -91.35
C ALA A 83 -24.17 -20.16 -91.57
N CYS A 84 -24.51 -20.86 -90.48
CA CYS A 84 -25.29 -22.09 -90.46
C CYS A 84 -26.49 -21.97 -89.52
N SER A 85 -27.57 -22.64 -89.89
CA SER A 85 -28.85 -22.67 -89.17
C SER A 85 -29.47 -24.08 -89.27
N GLY A 86 -30.57 -24.32 -88.55
CA GLY A 86 -31.35 -25.56 -88.60
C GLY A 86 -30.57 -26.86 -88.30
N ASN A 87 -31.11 -28.00 -88.68
CA ASN A 87 -30.49 -29.30 -88.38
C ASN A 87 -29.45 -29.69 -89.44
N THR A 88 -28.19 -29.93 -89.04
CA THR A 88 -27.08 -30.16 -89.97
C THR A 88 -26.24 -31.40 -89.65
N SER A 89 -25.67 -31.98 -90.71
CA SER A 89 -24.52 -32.90 -90.67
C SER A 89 -23.29 -32.26 -90.00
N PRO A 90 -22.23 -33.03 -89.66
CA PRO A 90 -21.02 -32.50 -89.05
C PRO A 90 -20.39 -31.39 -89.90
N ILE A 91 -20.05 -30.28 -89.25
CA ILE A 91 -19.48 -29.09 -89.92
C ILE A 91 -17.96 -29.21 -89.87
N ASN A 92 -17.31 -29.23 -91.03
CA ASN A 92 -15.84 -29.17 -91.13
C ASN A 92 -15.45 -28.07 -92.11
N VAL A 93 -14.90 -26.98 -91.57
CA VAL A 93 -14.48 -25.79 -92.33
C VAL A 93 -12.97 -25.63 -92.18
N THR A 94 -12.21 -25.84 -93.24
CA THR A 94 -10.77 -25.58 -93.28
C THR A 94 -10.49 -24.54 -94.35
N GLY A 95 -10.04 -23.36 -93.96
CA GLY A 95 -9.84 -22.22 -94.85
C GLY A 95 -8.45 -21.61 -94.77
N SER A 96 -8.11 -20.82 -95.79
CA SER A 96 -6.85 -20.06 -95.85
C SER A 96 -7.09 -18.72 -96.57
N PRO A 97 -7.62 -17.70 -95.87
CA PRO A 97 -8.02 -17.69 -94.45
C PRO A 97 -9.45 -18.19 -94.18
N LEU A 98 -9.74 -18.47 -92.92
CA LEU A 98 -11.09 -18.64 -92.36
C LEU A 98 -11.31 -17.56 -91.30
N THR A 99 -12.13 -16.55 -91.59
CA THR A 99 -12.33 -15.38 -90.72
C THR A 99 -13.55 -15.50 -89.81
N SER A 100 -14.62 -16.20 -90.23
CA SER A 100 -15.75 -16.46 -89.33
C SER A 100 -16.57 -17.71 -89.61
N LEU A 101 -17.18 -18.23 -88.54
CA LEU A 101 -18.20 -19.27 -88.55
C LEU A 101 -19.30 -18.88 -87.54
N SER A 102 -20.57 -18.91 -87.96
CA SER A 102 -21.70 -18.60 -87.08
C SER A 102 -22.74 -19.72 -87.08
N LEU A 103 -23.18 -20.13 -85.90
CA LEU A 103 -24.25 -21.11 -85.67
C LEU A 103 -25.40 -20.38 -84.97
N ASP A 104 -26.52 -20.17 -85.66
CA ASP A 104 -27.66 -19.43 -85.09
C ASP A 104 -28.43 -20.23 -84.03
N SER A 105 -29.42 -19.61 -83.37
CA SER A 105 -30.19 -20.25 -82.28
C SER A 105 -31.08 -21.42 -82.74
N THR A 106 -31.23 -21.64 -84.05
CA THR A 106 -31.93 -22.79 -84.63
C THR A 106 -30.98 -23.93 -85.00
N ALA A 107 -29.67 -23.66 -85.06
CA ALA A 107 -28.65 -24.63 -85.42
C ALA A 107 -28.64 -25.81 -84.44
N VAL A 108 -28.73 -27.02 -84.99
CA VAL A 108 -28.55 -28.30 -84.30
C VAL A 108 -27.56 -29.11 -85.11
N VAL A 109 -26.32 -29.18 -84.65
CA VAL A 109 -25.23 -29.90 -85.32
C VAL A 109 -25.03 -31.24 -84.62
N SER A 110 -25.30 -32.35 -85.30
CA SER A 110 -25.17 -33.69 -84.71
C SER A 110 -24.15 -34.55 -85.46
N ALA A 111 -23.19 -35.13 -84.73
CA ALA A 111 -22.16 -36.01 -85.29
C ALA A 111 -22.09 -37.37 -84.60
N SER A 112 -21.66 -38.38 -85.36
CA SER A 112 -21.41 -39.73 -84.89
C SER A 112 -19.96 -40.11 -85.15
N GLY A 113 -19.17 -40.37 -84.09
CA GLY A 113 -17.76 -40.77 -84.19
C GLY A 113 -16.78 -39.71 -84.72
N ALA A 114 -17.24 -38.46 -84.90
CA ALA A 114 -16.45 -37.33 -85.36
C ALA A 114 -16.73 -36.07 -84.51
N ASP A 115 -15.83 -35.10 -84.57
CA ASP A 115 -16.06 -33.75 -84.05
C ASP A 115 -17.32 -33.14 -84.70
N ALA A 116 -18.22 -32.53 -83.93
CA ALA A 116 -19.48 -32.02 -84.47
C ALA A 116 -19.30 -30.71 -85.26
N VAL A 117 -18.45 -29.81 -84.75
CA VAL A 117 -17.99 -28.62 -85.46
C VAL A 117 -16.47 -28.60 -85.43
N THR A 118 -15.82 -28.64 -86.58
CA THR A 118 -14.38 -28.41 -86.78
C THR A 118 -14.17 -27.18 -87.62
N ALA A 119 -13.36 -26.25 -87.13
CA ALA A 119 -13.01 -25.02 -87.83
C ALA A 119 -11.48 -24.80 -87.75
N THR A 120 -10.82 -24.68 -88.90
CA THR A 120 -9.36 -24.51 -88.99
C THR A 120 -9.01 -23.32 -89.89
N ASN A 121 -8.27 -22.34 -89.34
CA ASN A 121 -7.69 -21.24 -90.10
C ASN A 121 -6.19 -21.48 -90.34
N ASN A 122 -5.79 -21.49 -91.61
CA ASN A 122 -4.39 -21.61 -92.05
C ASN A 122 -3.88 -20.35 -92.80
N GLY A 123 -4.66 -19.27 -92.86
CA GLY A 123 -4.33 -18.07 -93.64
C GLY A 123 -4.52 -16.76 -92.86
N PRO A 124 -4.06 -15.62 -93.41
CA PRO A 124 -4.06 -14.35 -92.70
C PRO A 124 -5.48 -13.81 -92.43
N GLY A 125 -5.85 -13.77 -91.15
CA GLY A 125 -7.10 -13.17 -90.66
C GLY A 125 -7.44 -13.66 -89.25
N ALA A 126 -8.04 -12.81 -88.43
CA ALA A 126 -8.58 -13.25 -87.14
C ALA A 126 -9.80 -14.17 -87.36
N MET A 127 -9.92 -15.21 -86.53
CA MET A 127 -10.88 -16.29 -86.69
C MET A 127 -11.93 -16.22 -85.58
N THR A 128 -13.18 -15.91 -85.93
CA THR A 128 -14.29 -15.73 -84.97
C THR A 128 -15.37 -16.79 -85.16
N ILE A 129 -15.56 -17.66 -84.17
CA ILE A 129 -16.68 -18.60 -84.11
C ILE A 129 -17.75 -18.06 -83.16
N THR A 130 -19.01 -18.04 -83.59
CA THR A 130 -20.17 -17.67 -82.75
C THR A 130 -21.18 -18.82 -82.70
N SER A 131 -21.74 -19.11 -81.52
CA SER A 131 -22.69 -20.21 -81.32
C SER A 131 -23.84 -19.84 -80.39
N ALA A 132 -25.03 -19.65 -80.97
CA ALA A 132 -26.29 -19.52 -80.24
C ALA A 132 -27.09 -20.83 -80.20
N GLY A 133 -26.79 -21.77 -81.10
CA GLY A 133 -27.46 -23.07 -81.24
C GLY A 133 -26.83 -24.19 -80.40
N SER A 134 -27.20 -25.44 -80.72
CA SER A 134 -26.70 -26.64 -80.06
C SER A 134 -25.77 -27.46 -80.97
N ALA A 135 -24.57 -27.79 -80.49
CA ALA A 135 -23.61 -28.65 -81.16
C ALA A 135 -23.32 -29.89 -80.31
N THR A 136 -23.51 -31.09 -80.86
CA THR A 136 -23.46 -32.34 -80.09
C THR A 136 -22.76 -33.45 -80.88
N SER A 137 -21.66 -33.98 -80.34
CA SER A 137 -21.01 -35.22 -80.84
C SER A 137 -21.41 -36.43 -79.98
N LEU A 138 -21.73 -37.56 -80.63
CA LEU A 138 -22.23 -38.79 -80.01
C LEU A 138 -21.42 -40.02 -80.45
N ILE A 139 -21.43 -41.07 -79.61
CA ILE A 139 -20.88 -42.38 -79.96
C ILE A 139 -21.91 -43.18 -80.76
N TYR A 140 -21.57 -43.51 -82.00
CA TYR A 140 -21.80 -44.87 -82.50
C TYR A 140 -20.48 -45.41 -83.08
N ASN A 141 -20.06 -46.56 -82.55
CA ASN A 141 -19.15 -47.57 -83.11
C ASN A 141 -17.62 -47.40 -83.23
N SER A 142 -16.94 -46.29 -82.88
CA SER A 142 -15.45 -46.31 -82.85
C SER A 142 -14.72 -45.26 -82.01
N ASN A 143 -14.92 -43.96 -82.24
CA ASN A 143 -13.99 -42.92 -81.74
C ASN A 143 -14.47 -42.22 -80.44
N PRO A 144 -13.72 -42.30 -79.33
CA PRO A 144 -14.02 -41.56 -78.10
C PRO A 144 -13.45 -40.12 -78.08
N TYR A 145 -12.50 -39.81 -78.97
CA TYR A 145 -11.70 -38.57 -78.94
C TYR A 145 -12.37 -37.39 -79.66
N THR A 146 -13.70 -37.22 -79.50
CA THR A 146 -14.48 -36.21 -80.24
C THR A 146 -14.83 -34.97 -79.41
N SER A 147 -15.02 -33.86 -80.14
CA SER A 147 -15.34 -32.53 -79.63
C SER A 147 -16.76 -32.11 -80.04
N GLY A 148 -17.47 -31.35 -79.20
CA GLY A 148 -18.67 -30.62 -79.62
C GLY A 148 -18.31 -29.50 -80.58
N LEU A 149 -17.28 -28.73 -80.25
CA LEU A 149 -16.67 -27.69 -81.08
C LEU A 149 -15.14 -27.77 -80.99
N LYS A 150 -14.47 -27.67 -82.14
CA LYS A 150 -13.02 -27.76 -82.29
C LYS A 150 -12.51 -26.63 -83.19
N ALA A 151 -11.61 -25.83 -82.66
CA ALA A 151 -11.10 -24.64 -83.31
C ALA A 151 -9.57 -24.61 -83.32
N THR A 152 -8.96 -24.45 -84.49
CA THR A 152 -7.51 -24.35 -84.63
C THR A 152 -7.13 -23.13 -85.47
N ASN A 153 -6.42 -22.17 -84.88
CA ASN A 153 -5.83 -21.06 -85.62
C ASN A 153 -4.31 -21.27 -85.74
N ASN A 154 -3.84 -21.40 -86.98
CA ASN A 154 -2.42 -21.53 -87.32
C ASN A 154 -1.82 -20.23 -87.88
N ALA A 155 -2.62 -19.17 -88.01
CA ALA A 155 -2.20 -17.93 -88.65
C ALA A 155 -1.43 -17.00 -87.69
N SER A 156 -0.22 -16.60 -88.09
CA SER A 156 0.60 -15.64 -87.35
C SER A 156 -0.10 -14.27 -87.22
N GLY A 157 0.13 -13.59 -86.10
CA GLY A 157 -0.35 -12.22 -85.86
C GLY A 157 -1.86 -12.02 -85.73
N THR A 158 -2.65 -13.07 -85.52
CA THR A 158 -4.12 -12.97 -85.53
C THR A 158 -4.80 -13.78 -84.42
N ASP A 159 -5.96 -13.30 -83.99
CA ASP A 159 -6.68 -13.82 -82.82
C ASP A 159 -7.60 -15.00 -83.17
N LEU A 160 -7.81 -15.89 -82.20
CA LEU A 160 -8.85 -16.91 -82.18
C LEU A 160 -9.93 -16.51 -81.17
N THR A 161 -11.15 -16.24 -81.64
CA THR A 161 -12.31 -15.93 -80.79
C THR A 161 -13.38 -16.99 -80.93
N ILE A 162 -13.92 -17.46 -79.81
CA ILE A 162 -15.09 -18.34 -79.73
C ILE A 162 -16.09 -17.68 -78.78
N ASP A 163 -17.33 -17.47 -79.20
CA ASP A 163 -18.38 -16.86 -78.39
C ASP A 163 -19.67 -17.69 -78.44
N GLN A 164 -19.93 -18.42 -77.35
CA GLN A 164 -21.17 -19.17 -77.16
C GLN A 164 -22.17 -18.31 -76.38
N THR A 165 -23.08 -17.66 -77.10
CA THR A 165 -24.14 -16.81 -76.52
C THR A 165 -25.32 -17.61 -75.94
N GLY A 166 -25.41 -18.92 -76.22
CA GLY A 166 -26.46 -19.78 -75.68
C GLY A 166 -26.34 -21.26 -76.04
N GLY A 167 -27.44 -22.00 -75.93
CA GLY A 167 -27.53 -23.40 -76.34
C GLY A 167 -26.66 -24.37 -75.54
N THR A 168 -26.31 -25.50 -76.15
CA THR A 168 -25.47 -26.56 -75.56
C THR A 168 -24.39 -26.99 -76.52
N ILE A 169 -23.12 -26.95 -76.09
CA ILE A 169 -22.00 -27.55 -76.80
C ILE A 169 -21.58 -28.81 -76.03
N ALA A 170 -21.70 -29.98 -76.64
CA ALA A 170 -21.40 -31.26 -76.01
C ALA A 170 -20.54 -32.14 -76.92
N GLY A 171 -19.48 -32.72 -76.36
CA GLY A 171 -18.71 -33.79 -77.00
C GLY A 171 -18.26 -34.81 -75.97
N LEU A 172 -17.50 -35.80 -76.42
CA LEU A 172 -17.10 -36.93 -75.59
C LEU A 172 -15.84 -36.60 -74.79
N MET A 173 -14.77 -36.25 -75.50
CA MET A 173 -13.54 -35.77 -74.87
C MET A 173 -13.62 -34.28 -74.55
N PHE A 174 -14.17 -33.48 -75.45
CA PHE A 174 -14.21 -32.02 -75.30
C PHE A 174 -15.61 -31.46 -75.57
N GLY A 175 -16.10 -30.55 -74.73
CA GLY A 175 -17.17 -29.64 -75.15
C GLY A 175 -16.61 -28.69 -76.22
N VAL A 176 -15.68 -27.83 -75.82
CA VAL A 176 -14.87 -26.96 -76.69
C VAL A 176 -13.41 -27.36 -76.60
N TYR A 177 -12.76 -27.59 -77.75
CA TYR A 177 -11.31 -27.70 -77.88
C TYR A 177 -10.78 -26.56 -78.75
N ALA A 178 -9.87 -25.75 -78.22
CA ALA A 178 -9.32 -24.59 -78.90
C ALA A 178 -7.79 -24.66 -78.94
N THR A 179 -7.19 -24.35 -80.08
CA THR A 179 -5.74 -24.31 -80.24
C THR A 179 -5.31 -23.05 -81.00
N GLN A 180 -4.49 -22.23 -80.35
CA GLN A 180 -3.88 -21.04 -80.93
C GLN A 180 -2.38 -21.27 -81.13
N ASN A 181 -1.98 -21.48 -82.39
CA ASN A 181 -0.59 -21.61 -82.83
C ASN A 181 -0.07 -20.32 -83.47
N GLY A 182 -0.93 -19.33 -83.69
CA GLY A 182 -0.57 -17.96 -84.04
C GLY A 182 0.04 -17.18 -82.86
N THR A 183 0.28 -15.89 -83.08
CA THR A 183 0.84 -14.98 -82.05
C THR A 183 -0.16 -13.96 -81.50
N GLY A 184 -1.40 -13.94 -82.03
CA GLY A 184 -2.52 -13.19 -81.47
C GLY A 184 -3.23 -13.95 -80.35
N ALA A 185 -4.20 -13.30 -79.70
CA ALA A 185 -4.90 -13.83 -78.53
C ALA A 185 -5.75 -15.07 -78.83
N MET A 186 -6.18 -15.75 -77.77
CA MET A 186 -7.21 -16.78 -77.78
C MET A 186 -8.27 -16.42 -76.75
N THR A 187 -9.52 -16.18 -77.17
CA THR A 187 -10.64 -15.82 -76.29
C THR A 187 -11.79 -16.79 -76.47
N ILE A 188 -12.30 -17.35 -75.36
CA ILE A 188 -13.45 -18.28 -75.35
C ILE A 188 -14.51 -17.75 -74.37
N THR A 189 -15.54 -17.10 -74.88
CA THR A 189 -16.69 -16.62 -74.11
C THR A 189 -17.80 -17.66 -74.12
N THR A 190 -18.43 -17.93 -72.97
CA THR A 190 -19.52 -18.91 -72.86
C THR A 190 -20.62 -18.48 -71.88
N ALA A 191 -21.88 -18.56 -72.32
CA ALA A 191 -23.08 -18.30 -71.52
C ALA A 191 -24.00 -19.52 -71.37
N GLY A 192 -23.84 -20.53 -72.25
CA GLY A 192 -24.70 -21.71 -72.34
C GLY A 192 -24.20 -22.90 -71.52
N THR A 193 -24.56 -24.12 -71.96
CA THR A 193 -24.03 -25.37 -71.40
C THR A 193 -22.83 -25.86 -72.22
N VAL A 194 -21.76 -26.32 -71.56
CA VAL A 194 -20.59 -26.94 -72.21
C VAL A 194 -20.19 -28.23 -71.49
N ASN A 195 -20.34 -29.38 -72.16
CA ASN A 195 -20.16 -30.70 -71.54
C ASN A 195 -19.12 -31.58 -72.26
N GLY A 196 -18.19 -32.17 -71.50
CA GLY A 196 -17.30 -33.26 -71.92
C GLY A 196 -17.76 -34.59 -71.32
N SER A 197 -18.43 -35.42 -72.10
CA SER A 197 -19.32 -36.50 -71.63
C SER A 197 -18.84 -37.93 -71.91
N MET A 198 -17.54 -38.23 -71.73
CA MET A 198 -17.08 -39.62 -71.63
C MET A 198 -17.33 -40.19 -70.22
N ASP A 199 -18.01 -41.34 -70.15
CA ASP A 199 -18.30 -42.03 -68.88
C ASP A 199 -17.11 -42.79 -68.27
N ASN A 200 -15.94 -42.84 -68.92
CA ASN A 200 -14.80 -43.66 -68.47
C ASN A 200 -13.38 -43.07 -68.70
N PHE A 201 -13.22 -41.96 -69.43
CA PHE A 201 -11.89 -41.42 -69.76
C PHE A 201 -11.85 -39.89 -69.86
N GLN A 202 -10.63 -39.38 -69.79
CA GLN A 202 -10.16 -37.98 -69.78
C GLN A 202 -11.01 -36.97 -70.59
N SER A 203 -12.13 -36.48 -70.04
CA SER A 203 -12.94 -35.43 -70.67
C SER A 203 -12.78 -34.05 -70.01
N PHE A 204 -13.00 -33.01 -70.81
CA PHE A 204 -12.92 -31.60 -70.43
C PHE A 204 -14.11 -30.81 -70.99
N GLY A 205 -14.57 -29.79 -70.27
CA GLY A 205 -15.64 -28.92 -70.76
C GLY A 205 -15.10 -27.99 -71.84
N ILE A 206 -14.19 -27.11 -71.44
CA ILE A 206 -13.36 -26.27 -72.32
C ILE A 206 -11.91 -26.69 -72.12
N TYR A 207 -11.19 -26.98 -73.20
CA TYR A 207 -9.74 -27.14 -73.21
C TYR A 207 -9.12 -26.20 -74.24
N GLY A 208 -8.41 -25.18 -73.75
CA GLY A 208 -7.69 -24.20 -74.57
C GLY A 208 -6.18 -24.39 -74.48
N VAL A 209 -5.52 -24.52 -75.63
CA VAL A 209 -4.06 -24.67 -75.74
C VAL A 209 -3.48 -23.51 -76.55
N TYR A 210 -2.68 -22.66 -75.91
CA TYR A 210 -1.91 -21.63 -76.60
C TYR A 210 -0.51 -22.19 -76.88
N GLY A 211 -0.30 -22.72 -78.09
CA GLY A 211 0.88 -23.51 -78.44
C GLY A 211 2.12 -22.70 -78.86
N ASN A 212 1.97 -21.41 -79.16
CA ASN A 212 3.07 -20.60 -79.70
C ASN A 212 3.95 -19.99 -78.60
N SER A 213 5.17 -20.51 -78.44
CA SER A 213 6.11 -20.07 -77.39
C SER A 213 6.69 -18.67 -77.55
N ALA A 214 6.53 -18.03 -78.71
CA ALA A 214 6.88 -16.64 -78.97
C ALA A 214 5.65 -15.70 -79.04
N GLY A 215 4.43 -16.24 -78.92
CA GLY A 215 3.20 -15.46 -79.01
C GLY A 215 2.95 -14.63 -77.76
N THR A 216 2.53 -13.38 -77.94
CA THR A 216 2.30 -12.40 -76.86
C THR A 216 0.82 -12.15 -76.57
N GLY A 217 -0.11 -12.74 -77.34
CA GLY A 217 -1.54 -12.70 -77.06
C GLY A 217 -1.91 -13.48 -75.80
N ASN A 218 -2.96 -13.04 -75.11
CA ASN A 218 -3.48 -13.71 -73.91
C ASN A 218 -4.26 -14.98 -74.27
N ALA A 219 -4.32 -15.93 -73.34
CA ALA A 219 -5.16 -17.12 -73.40
C ALA A 219 -6.30 -17.00 -72.37
N THR A 220 -7.49 -16.63 -72.83
CA THR A 220 -8.60 -16.15 -72.00
C THR A 220 -9.87 -16.99 -72.16
N VAL A 221 -10.50 -17.40 -71.06
CA VAL A 221 -11.84 -18.01 -71.00
C VAL A 221 -12.75 -17.15 -70.11
N ASN A 222 -13.93 -16.78 -70.62
CA ASN A 222 -14.92 -15.96 -69.92
C ASN A 222 -16.27 -16.70 -69.86
N GLN A 223 -16.56 -17.38 -68.76
CA GLN A 223 -17.89 -17.93 -68.49
C GLN A 223 -18.78 -16.84 -67.87
N THR A 224 -19.70 -16.28 -68.65
CA THR A 224 -20.67 -15.27 -68.19
C THR A 224 -21.91 -15.89 -67.52
N GLY A 225 -22.14 -17.19 -67.69
CA GLY A 225 -23.25 -17.91 -67.07
C GLY A 225 -23.27 -19.41 -67.38
N GLY A 226 -24.43 -20.04 -67.19
CA GLY A 226 -24.66 -21.43 -67.57
C GLY A 226 -23.87 -22.45 -66.76
N THR A 227 -23.53 -23.58 -67.39
CA THR A 227 -22.95 -24.75 -66.73
C THR A 227 -21.87 -25.39 -67.59
N ILE A 228 -20.68 -25.60 -67.03
CA ILE A 228 -19.57 -26.32 -67.66
C ILE A 228 -19.31 -27.60 -66.86
N SER A 229 -19.30 -28.77 -67.49
CA SER A 229 -19.11 -30.05 -66.80
C SER A 229 -18.25 -31.06 -67.58
N ALA A 230 -17.41 -31.82 -66.88
CA ALA A 230 -16.63 -32.93 -67.45
C ALA A 230 -16.05 -33.86 -66.37
N MET A 231 -15.20 -34.81 -66.74
CA MET A 231 -14.49 -35.67 -65.79
C MET A 231 -13.24 -35.02 -65.19
N MET A 232 -12.32 -34.47 -66.00
CA MET A 232 -11.04 -33.92 -65.51
C MET A 232 -11.14 -32.46 -65.08
N SER A 233 -11.55 -31.59 -66.00
CA SER A 233 -11.68 -30.15 -65.76
C SER A 233 -12.87 -29.59 -66.51
N GLY A 234 -13.68 -28.76 -65.84
CA GLY A 234 -14.67 -27.96 -66.53
C GLY A 234 -13.98 -26.96 -67.47
N ILE A 235 -12.98 -26.22 -66.97
CA ILE A 235 -12.10 -25.37 -67.79
C ILE A 235 -10.65 -25.83 -67.58
N ARG A 236 -9.92 -26.08 -68.67
CA ARG A 236 -8.46 -26.19 -68.69
C ARG A 236 -7.87 -25.20 -69.71
N ILE A 237 -6.92 -24.38 -69.28
CA ILE A 237 -6.05 -23.58 -70.16
C ILE A 237 -4.59 -23.95 -69.90
N GLU A 238 -3.89 -24.30 -70.99
CA GLU A 238 -2.45 -24.51 -71.03
C GLU A 238 -1.82 -23.48 -71.97
N ASN A 239 -1.11 -22.51 -71.39
CA ASN A 239 -0.48 -21.42 -72.13
C ASN A 239 1.04 -21.61 -72.19
N TYR A 240 1.55 -21.91 -73.38
CA TYR A 240 2.98 -22.03 -73.67
C TYR A 240 3.60 -20.73 -74.21
N GLY A 241 2.82 -19.67 -74.39
CA GLY A 241 3.26 -18.34 -74.85
C GLY A 241 3.68 -17.38 -73.74
N LEU A 242 3.86 -16.11 -74.13
CA LEU A 242 4.34 -15.03 -73.26
C LEU A 242 3.22 -14.14 -72.71
N GLY A 243 2.01 -14.19 -73.28
CA GLY A 243 0.84 -13.45 -72.80
C GLY A 243 0.25 -13.99 -71.49
N SER A 244 -0.73 -13.29 -70.92
CA SER A 244 -1.43 -13.73 -69.70
C SER A 244 -2.30 -14.97 -69.93
N THR A 245 -2.63 -15.67 -68.85
CA THR A 245 -3.60 -16.78 -68.85
C THR A 245 -4.77 -16.37 -67.95
N GLU A 246 -5.98 -16.26 -68.48
CA GLU A 246 -7.09 -15.58 -67.79
C GLU A 246 -8.36 -16.43 -67.79
N VAL A 247 -8.96 -16.63 -66.63
CA VAL A 247 -10.23 -17.37 -66.49
C VAL A 247 -11.21 -16.55 -65.65
N THR A 248 -12.22 -15.92 -66.26
CA THR A 248 -13.31 -15.24 -65.55
C THR A 248 -14.56 -16.13 -65.55
N THR A 249 -15.24 -16.28 -64.41
CA THR A 249 -16.36 -17.21 -64.25
C THR A 249 -17.48 -16.65 -63.38
N ALA A 250 -18.73 -16.92 -63.76
CA ALA A 250 -19.93 -16.54 -63.02
C ALA A 250 -20.98 -17.68 -62.89
N GLY A 251 -20.80 -18.80 -63.61
CA GLY A 251 -21.75 -19.90 -63.68
C GLY A 251 -21.42 -21.08 -62.77
N THR A 252 -21.92 -22.26 -63.13
CA THR A 252 -21.53 -23.52 -62.49
C THR A 252 -20.40 -24.18 -63.29
N ILE A 253 -19.37 -24.67 -62.60
CA ILE A 253 -18.26 -25.45 -63.18
C ILE A 253 -18.06 -26.71 -62.36
N THR A 254 -18.01 -27.86 -63.01
CA THR A 254 -17.85 -29.16 -62.34
C THR A 254 -16.80 -30.04 -63.01
N SER A 255 -15.98 -30.73 -62.19
CA SER A 255 -15.27 -31.95 -62.61
C SER A 255 -15.60 -33.12 -61.68
N THR A 256 -15.83 -34.30 -62.26
CA THR A 256 -16.45 -35.44 -61.56
C THR A 256 -15.51 -36.62 -61.27
N ALA A 257 -14.36 -36.70 -61.94
CA ALA A 257 -13.34 -37.71 -61.67
C ALA A 257 -12.26 -37.19 -60.72
N ALA A 258 -11.56 -38.10 -60.07
CA ALA A 258 -10.41 -37.83 -59.22
C ALA A 258 -9.39 -38.97 -59.35
N SER A 259 -8.12 -38.72 -58.99
CA SER A 259 -7.10 -39.77 -59.00
C SER A 259 -6.41 -39.91 -57.65
N GLY A 260 -6.25 -41.15 -57.18
CA GLY A 260 -5.53 -41.46 -55.94
C GLY A 260 -4.01 -41.25 -55.99
N ASN A 261 -3.52 -40.46 -56.95
CA ASN A 261 -2.09 -40.38 -57.31
C ASN A 261 -1.45 -39.01 -57.00
N GLY A 262 -2.14 -38.13 -56.26
CA GLY A 262 -1.59 -36.92 -55.64
C GLY A 262 -1.25 -35.73 -56.57
N SER A 263 -1.18 -35.94 -57.88
CA SER A 263 -1.11 -34.87 -58.87
C SER A 263 -2.48 -34.22 -59.06
N PHE A 264 -2.58 -32.90 -58.88
CA PHE A 264 -3.80 -32.08 -59.03
C PHE A 264 -4.29 -31.96 -60.49
N GLY A 265 -4.39 -33.07 -61.21
CA GLY A 265 -4.80 -33.11 -62.62
C GLY A 265 -6.29 -32.87 -62.83
N TYR A 266 -7.10 -33.13 -61.81
CA TYR A 266 -8.57 -33.14 -61.85
C TYR A 266 -9.16 -31.89 -61.18
N ALA A 267 -8.60 -30.73 -61.49
CA ALA A 267 -9.12 -29.43 -61.04
C ALA A 267 -10.29 -28.97 -61.90
N ALA A 268 -11.39 -28.46 -61.30
CA ALA A 268 -12.54 -27.99 -62.07
C ALA A 268 -12.22 -26.76 -62.93
N VAL A 269 -11.39 -25.84 -62.41
CA VAL A 269 -10.67 -24.83 -63.20
C VAL A 269 -9.17 -25.10 -63.10
N TYR A 270 -8.50 -25.34 -64.23
CA TYR A 270 -7.08 -25.59 -64.36
C TYR A 270 -6.47 -24.52 -65.27
N ALA A 271 -5.73 -23.55 -64.72
CA ALA A 271 -5.11 -22.46 -65.48
C ALA A 271 -3.58 -22.48 -65.29
N THR A 272 -2.82 -22.57 -66.38
CA THR A 272 -1.37 -22.75 -66.32
C THR A 272 -0.59 -21.94 -67.36
N GLY A 273 0.43 -21.22 -66.89
CA GLY A 273 1.46 -20.59 -67.72
C GLY A 273 2.74 -21.44 -67.70
N TRP A 274 2.97 -22.21 -68.76
CA TRP A 274 4.08 -23.16 -68.90
C TRP A 274 5.39 -22.52 -69.38
N ASN A 275 5.33 -21.37 -70.04
CA ASN A 275 6.51 -20.74 -70.63
C ASN A 275 7.47 -20.23 -69.56
N ALA A 276 8.68 -20.80 -69.51
CA ALA A 276 9.71 -20.46 -68.53
C ALA A 276 10.18 -18.98 -68.57
N GLN A 277 9.92 -18.25 -69.67
CA GLN A 277 10.28 -16.85 -69.85
C GLN A 277 9.10 -15.87 -69.65
N SER A 278 7.85 -16.34 -69.59
CA SER A 278 6.70 -15.44 -69.44
C SER A 278 6.75 -14.68 -68.12
N THR A 279 6.56 -13.36 -68.18
CA THR A 279 6.46 -12.44 -67.03
C THR A 279 5.03 -12.01 -66.74
N SER A 280 4.06 -12.52 -67.52
CA SER A 280 2.64 -12.19 -67.44
C SER A 280 1.95 -12.87 -66.25
N THR A 281 0.64 -12.67 -66.06
CA THR A 281 -0.09 -13.24 -64.92
C THR A 281 -0.93 -14.45 -65.34
N VAL A 282 -1.02 -15.45 -64.46
CA VAL A 282 -2.08 -16.47 -64.49
C VAL A 282 -3.19 -16.03 -63.52
N THR A 283 -4.31 -15.60 -64.07
CA THR A 283 -5.43 -14.97 -63.37
C THR A 283 -6.66 -15.87 -63.40
N VAL A 284 -7.27 -16.14 -62.23
CA VAL A 284 -8.59 -16.79 -62.14
C VAL A 284 -9.53 -15.92 -61.30
N ASN A 285 -10.67 -15.52 -61.85
CA ASN A 285 -11.63 -14.62 -61.22
C ASN A 285 -13.04 -15.24 -61.22
N GLN A 286 -13.45 -15.84 -60.11
CA GLN A 286 -14.83 -16.27 -59.88
C GLN A 286 -15.64 -15.11 -59.30
N THR A 287 -16.43 -14.45 -60.15
CA THR A 287 -17.30 -13.32 -59.78
C THR A 287 -18.62 -13.78 -59.15
N ALA A 288 -19.08 -14.99 -59.48
CA ALA A 288 -20.30 -15.60 -58.93
C ALA A 288 -20.28 -17.14 -59.10
N GLY A 289 -21.36 -17.80 -58.68
CA GLY A 289 -21.63 -19.20 -59.02
C GLY A 289 -20.91 -20.22 -58.14
N SER A 290 -20.62 -21.39 -58.73
CA SER A 290 -20.07 -22.55 -58.00
C SER A 290 -19.05 -23.33 -58.82
N ILE A 291 -17.90 -23.61 -58.22
CA ILE A 291 -16.81 -24.41 -58.82
C ILE A 291 -16.59 -25.63 -57.93
N SER A 292 -16.77 -26.84 -58.47
CA SER A 292 -16.61 -28.09 -57.71
C SER A 292 -15.81 -29.12 -58.51
N GLY A 293 -14.60 -29.45 -58.07
CA GLY A 293 -13.73 -30.43 -58.74
C GLY A 293 -13.26 -31.57 -57.83
N GLY A 294 -12.52 -32.52 -58.40
CA GLY A 294 -11.96 -33.66 -57.68
C GLY A 294 -10.81 -33.24 -56.76
N ASP A 295 -9.60 -33.15 -57.31
CA ASP A 295 -8.39 -32.82 -56.55
C ASP A 295 -8.34 -31.33 -56.16
N ALA A 296 -8.96 -30.46 -56.96
CA ALA A 296 -9.08 -29.03 -56.65
C ALA A 296 -10.34 -28.40 -57.25
N GLY A 297 -10.84 -27.33 -56.60
CA GLY A 297 -11.83 -26.45 -57.21
C GLY A 297 -11.15 -25.56 -58.26
N ILE A 298 -10.20 -24.74 -57.80
CA ILE A 298 -9.34 -23.91 -58.66
C ILE A 298 -7.87 -24.33 -58.51
N LEU A 299 -7.19 -24.52 -59.63
CA LEU A 299 -5.74 -24.68 -59.73
C LEU A 299 -5.18 -23.61 -60.68
N ALA A 300 -4.39 -22.68 -60.14
CA ALA A 300 -3.69 -21.65 -60.90
C ALA A 300 -2.17 -21.81 -60.69
N GLN A 301 -1.39 -22.06 -61.74
CA GLN A 301 0.07 -22.24 -61.62
C GLN A 301 0.90 -21.51 -62.68
N HIS A 302 2.05 -20.99 -62.24
CA HIS A 302 3.03 -20.31 -63.10
C HIS A 302 4.40 -21.01 -63.07
N TYR A 303 4.89 -21.43 -64.24
CA TYR A 303 6.22 -22.02 -64.45
C TYR A 303 7.23 -21.04 -65.06
N GLY A 304 6.77 -19.88 -65.55
CA GLY A 304 7.62 -18.73 -65.90
C GLY A 304 7.94 -17.79 -64.75
N LEU A 305 8.38 -16.58 -65.08
CA LEU A 305 8.85 -15.52 -64.18
C LEU A 305 7.75 -14.59 -63.64
N GLY A 306 6.51 -14.79 -64.10
CA GLY A 306 5.32 -14.01 -63.76
C GLY A 306 4.55 -14.45 -62.50
N SER A 307 3.36 -13.87 -62.34
CA SER A 307 2.54 -13.90 -61.11
C SER A 307 1.33 -14.84 -61.18
N VAL A 308 0.69 -15.11 -60.04
CA VAL A 308 -0.58 -15.87 -59.94
C VAL A 308 -1.59 -15.10 -59.09
N ASP A 309 -2.71 -14.71 -59.69
CA ASP A 309 -3.79 -13.97 -59.01
C ASP A 309 -5.10 -14.77 -59.05
N VAL A 310 -5.67 -15.10 -57.90
CA VAL A 310 -6.95 -15.83 -57.78
C VAL A 310 -7.94 -15.01 -56.96
N THR A 311 -9.06 -14.62 -57.55
CA THR A 311 -10.18 -13.94 -56.88
C THR A 311 -11.43 -14.82 -56.87
N THR A 312 -12.14 -14.88 -55.75
CA THR A 312 -13.32 -15.73 -55.56
C THR A 312 -14.41 -15.04 -54.75
N ALA A 313 -15.65 -15.08 -55.24
CA ALA A 313 -16.84 -14.58 -54.57
C ALA A 313 -17.94 -15.64 -54.37
N GLY A 314 -17.82 -16.78 -55.06
CA GLY A 314 -18.82 -17.86 -55.05
C GLY A 314 -18.45 -19.00 -54.10
N THR A 315 -19.03 -20.18 -54.37
CA THR A 315 -18.60 -21.43 -53.73
C THR A 315 -17.46 -22.05 -54.54
N VAL A 316 -16.39 -22.48 -53.87
CA VAL A 316 -15.33 -23.30 -54.44
C VAL A 316 -15.16 -24.54 -53.58
N THR A 317 -15.17 -25.73 -54.18
CA THR A 317 -15.07 -27.01 -53.47
C THR A 317 -14.17 -27.99 -54.21
N ALA A 318 -13.34 -28.71 -53.45
CA ALA A 318 -12.67 -29.92 -53.89
C ALA A 318 -13.26 -31.11 -53.14
N THR A 319 -13.83 -32.08 -53.88
CA THR A 319 -14.68 -33.15 -53.32
C THR A 319 -13.93 -34.44 -53.03
N TYR A 320 -12.72 -34.61 -53.59
CA TYR A 320 -11.92 -35.81 -53.32
C TYR A 320 -11.28 -35.77 -51.93
N ALA A 321 -11.15 -36.93 -51.29
CA ALA A 321 -10.51 -37.10 -50.00
C ALA A 321 -9.61 -38.36 -50.03
N PRO A 322 -8.46 -38.36 -49.34
CA PRO A 322 -7.98 -37.35 -48.38
C PRO A 322 -7.14 -36.22 -49.01
N LEU A 323 -6.78 -36.32 -50.30
CA LEU A 323 -5.84 -35.41 -50.97
C LEU A 323 -6.59 -34.45 -51.91
N SER A 324 -6.92 -33.25 -51.43
CA SER A 324 -7.50 -32.18 -52.25
C SER A 324 -7.39 -30.78 -51.65
N ALA A 325 -7.56 -29.75 -52.47
CA ALA A 325 -7.47 -28.35 -52.06
C ALA A 325 -8.52 -27.47 -52.74
N GLY A 326 -9.30 -26.69 -51.98
CA GLY A 326 -10.35 -25.84 -52.55
C GLY A 326 -9.81 -24.86 -53.59
N VAL A 327 -8.79 -24.08 -53.22
CA VAL A 327 -7.99 -23.25 -54.13
C VAL A 327 -6.51 -23.60 -53.99
N VAL A 328 -5.82 -23.74 -55.12
CA VAL A 328 -4.35 -23.84 -55.21
C VAL A 328 -3.81 -22.71 -56.10
N ALA A 329 -2.92 -21.89 -55.55
CA ALA A 329 -2.16 -20.88 -56.29
C ALA A 329 -0.65 -21.15 -56.11
N SER A 330 0.09 -21.35 -57.19
CA SER A 330 1.49 -21.81 -57.11
C SER A 330 2.42 -21.17 -58.15
N ILE A 331 3.55 -20.65 -57.70
CA ILE A 331 4.68 -20.29 -58.57
C ILE A 331 5.75 -21.36 -58.37
N ALA A 332 5.99 -22.17 -59.41
CA ALA A 332 6.94 -23.28 -59.35
C ALA A 332 8.39 -22.85 -59.59
N ASN A 333 8.59 -21.73 -60.30
CA ASN A 333 9.90 -21.27 -60.77
C ASN A 333 10.62 -20.43 -59.72
N ASN A 334 11.77 -20.91 -59.23
CA ASN A 334 12.56 -20.23 -58.20
C ASN A 334 13.31 -18.97 -58.69
N ALA A 335 13.37 -18.74 -60.00
CA ALA A 335 13.87 -17.50 -60.58
C ALA A 335 12.78 -16.42 -60.72
N SER A 336 11.49 -16.79 -60.62
CA SER A 336 10.36 -15.87 -60.76
C SER A 336 10.44 -14.71 -59.77
N THR A 337 10.07 -13.52 -60.22
CA THR A 337 9.87 -12.32 -59.37
C THR A 337 8.39 -12.03 -59.12
N GLY A 338 7.49 -12.83 -59.69
CA GLY A 338 6.05 -12.67 -59.56
C GLY A 338 5.52 -12.97 -58.15
N ASN A 339 4.37 -12.37 -57.86
CA ASN A 339 3.67 -12.49 -56.59
C ASN A 339 2.57 -13.56 -56.68
N ILE A 340 2.12 -14.04 -55.51
CA ILE A 340 0.86 -14.76 -55.39
C ILE A 340 -0.16 -13.89 -54.66
N SER A 341 -1.34 -13.72 -55.24
CA SER A 341 -2.52 -13.16 -54.59
C SER A 341 -3.66 -14.17 -54.61
N VAL A 342 -4.24 -14.46 -53.45
CA VAL A 342 -5.51 -15.19 -53.34
C VAL A 342 -6.48 -14.32 -52.54
N THR A 343 -7.60 -13.92 -53.14
CA THR A 343 -8.60 -13.05 -52.50
C THR A 343 -9.98 -13.69 -52.55
N GLN A 344 -10.50 -14.10 -51.39
CA GLN A 344 -11.89 -14.49 -51.21
C GLN A 344 -12.70 -13.28 -50.73
N THR A 345 -13.48 -12.67 -51.60
CA THR A 345 -14.34 -11.52 -51.29
C THR A 345 -15.66 -11.93 -50.65
N ALA A 346 -16.15 -13.15 -50.92
CA ALA A 346 -17.38 -13.72 -50.39
C ALA A 346 -17.40 -15.25 -50.49
N GLY A 347 -18.51 -15.87 -50.06
CA GLY A 347 -18.78 -17.28 -50.30
C GLY A 347 -17.99 -18.26 -49.40
N SER A 348 -17.61 -19.40 -49.96
CA SER A 348 -17.00 -20.50 -49.20
C SER A 348 -16.00 -21.31 -50.03
N ILE A 349 -14.81 -21.54 -49.49
CA ILE A 349 -13.76 -22.39 -50.08
C ILE A 349 -13.56 -23.63 -49.21
N THR A 350 -13.74 -24.82 -49.78
CA THR A 350 -13.60 -26.09 -49.07
C THR A 350 -12.71 -27.07 -49.83
N GLY A 351 -11.81 -27.75 -49.14
CA GLY A 351 -11.10 -28.93 -49.66
C GLY A 351 -10.76 -29.90 -48.53
N SER A 352 -10.26 -31.08 -48.86
CA SER A 352 -9.93 -32.09 -47.85
C SER A 352 -8.64 -31.73 -47.11
N THR A 353 -7.51 -31.66 -47.80
CA THR A 353 -6.21 -31.34 -47.19
C THR A 353 -6.06 -29.85 -46.93
N TYR A 354 -6.57 -29.00 -47.84
CA TYR A 354 -6.43 -27.55 -47.76
C TYR A 354 -7.74 -26.85 -48.14
N GLY A 355 -8.11 -25.79 -47.41
CA GLY A 355 -9.07 -24.82 -47.93
C GLY A 355 -8.41 -24.00 -49.05
N ILE A 356 -7.38 -23.22 -48.67
CA ILE A 356 -6.49 -22.52 -49.60
C ILE A 356 -5.07 -23.06 -49.45
N ARG A 357 -4.40 -23.34 -50.57
CA ARG A 357 -2.96 -23.60 -50.67
C ARG A 357 -2.29 -22.52 -51.55
N ALA A 358 -1.49 -21.67 -50.94
CA ALA A 358 -0.58 -20.76 -51.65
C ALA A 358 0.88 -21.28 -51.53
N THR A 359 1.64 -21.28 -52.62
CA THR A 359 3.04 -21.74 -52.61
C THR A 359 3.89 -20.97 -53.63
N ASN A 360 4.67 -19.98 -53.17
CA ASN A 360 5.62 -19.24 -54.01
C ASN A 360 7.04 -19.76 -53.80
N SER A 361 7.55 -20.55 -54.75
CA SER A 361 8.94 -21.00 -54.78
C SER A 361 9.91 -19.93 -55.28
N GLY A 362 9.40 -18.83 -55.85
CA GLY A 362 10.14 -17.70 -56.40
C GLY A 362 10.48 -16.62 -55.37
N LYS A 363 10.79 -15.43 -55.90
CA LYS A 363 11.38 -14.28 -55.20
C LYS A 363 10.40 -13.14 -54.90
N GLY A 364 9.14 -13.26 -55.33
CA GLY A 364 8.08 -12.31 -55.02
C GLY A 364 7.52 -12.49 -53.60
N SER A 365 6.41 -11.82 -53.32
CA SER A 365 5.64 -11.98 -52.07
C SER A 365 4.43 -12.89 -52.28
N THR A 366 3.84 -13.36 -51.18
CA THR A 366 2.61 -14.16 -51.17
C THR A 366 1.57 -13.48 -50.29
N SER A 367 0.33 -13.39 -50.76
CA SER A 367 -0.79 -12.79 -50.04
C SER A 367 -2.06 -13.64 -50.15
N VAL A 368 -2.74 -13.85 -49.03
CA VAL A 368 -4.04 -14.54 -48.95
C VAL A 368 -5.00 -13.68 -48.13
N THR A 369 -6.05 -13.16 -48.76
CA THR A 369 -7.09 -12.33 -48.15
C THR A 369 -8.42 -13.08 -48.15
N THR A 370 -9.15 -13.09 -47.03
CA THR A 370 -10.36 -13.90 -46.86
C THR A 370 -11.46 -13.17 -46.08
N ALA A 371 -12.67 -13.16 -46.64
CA ALA A 371 -13.88 -12.61 -46.00
C ALA A 371 -14.99 -13.66 -45.77
N GLY A 372 -14.88 -14.84 -46.39
CA GLY A 372 -15.88 -15.91 -46.34
C GLY A 372 -15.53 -17.03 -45.37
N THR A 373 -16.06 -18.22 -45.66
CA THR A 373 -15.63 -19.45 -44.95
C THR A 373 -14.51 -20.13 -45.72
N VAL A 374 -13.47 -20.60 -45.03
CA VAL A 374 -12.40 -21.42 -45.59
C VAL A 374 -12.19 -22.67 -44.74
N THR A 375 -12.28 -23.86 -45.34
CA THR A 375 -12.25 -25.14 -44.62
C THR A 375 -11.33 -26.18 -45.28
N GLY A 376 -10.34 -26.66 -44.52
CA GLY A 376 -9.59 -27.89 -44.81
C GLY A 376 -10.13 -29.04 -43.97
N SER A 377 -11.11 -29.79 -44.49
CA SER A 377 -11.95 -30.72 -43.71
C SER A 377 -11.22 -31.94 -43.12
N ALA A 378 -10.02 -32.24 -43.60
CA ALA A 378 -9.10 -33.27 -43.10
C ALA A 378 -7.69 -32.72 -42.78
N GLY A 379 -7.46 -31.40 -42.94
CA GLY A 379 -6.11 -30.82 -42.93
C GLY A 379 -6.06 -29.37 -42.43
N ILE A 380 -5.65 -28.42 -43.28
CA ILE A 380 -5.37 -27.02 -42.90
C ILE A 380 -6.37 -26.07 -43.59
N GLY A 381 -6.88 -25.07 -42.87
CA GLY A 381 -7.76 -24.04 -43.45
C GLY A 381 -7.04 -23.21 -44.53
N VAL A 382 -6.03 -22.44 -44.14
CA VAL A 382 -5.14 -21.71 -45.05
C VAL A 382 -3.70 -22.17 -44.86
N TYR A 383 -3.09 -22.73 -45.91
CA TYR A 383 -1.68 -23.08 -45.96
C TYR A 383 -0.97 -22.16 -46.95
N ALA A 384 0.02 -21.40 -46.48
CA ALA A 384 0.77 -20.46 -47.31
C ALA A 384 2.28 -20.58 -47.08
N VAL A 385 3.02 -20.83 -48.15
CA VAL A 385 4.50 -20.93 -48.13
C VAL A 385 5.10 -19.94 -49.12
N ASN A 386 6.10 -19.20 -48.67
CA ASN A 386 6.80 -18.18 -49.45
C ASN A 386 8.32 -18.33 -49.30
N ASN A 387 9.05 -18.39 -50.41
CA ASN A 387 10.52 -18.46 -50.43
C ASN A 387 11.18 -17.13 -50.87
N GLY A 388 10.38 -16.08 -51.10
CA GLY A 388 10.82 -14.85 -51.75
C GLY A 388 10.99 -13.67 -50.80
N LYS A 389 10.03 -12.75 -50.79
CA LYS A 389 9.98 -11.59 -49.90
C LYS A 389 9.00 -11.82 -48.75
N ASP A 390 7.82 -11.21 -48.81
CA ASP A 390 6.88 -11.11 -47.69
C ASP A 390 5.76 -12.15 -47.80
N LEU A 391 5.20 -12.52 -46.65
CA LEU A 391 4.04 -13.41 -46.55
C LEU A 391 2.92 -12.75 -45.75
N LYS A 392 1.79 -12.48 -46.40
CA LYS A 392 0.59 -11.91 -45.76
C LYS A 392 -0.57 -12.91 -45.75
N VAL A 393 -1.20 -13.10 -44.60
CA VAL A 393 -2.53 -13.72 -44.49
C VAL A 393 -3.46 -12.74 -43.79
N GLU A 394 -4.63 -12.47 -44.34
CA GLU A 394 -5.60 -11.53 -43.79
C GLU A 394 -7.01 -12.12 -43.83
N GLN A 395 -7.62 -12.28 -42.67
CA GLN A 395 -9.02 -12.63 -42.51
C GLN A 395 -9.79 -11.37 -42.09
N THR A 396 -10.47 -10.73 -43.04
CA THR A 396 -11.29 -9.54 -42.80
C THR A 396 -12.65 -9.88 -42.19
N ALA A 397 -13.16 -11.10 -42.44
CA ALA A 397 -14.42 -11.60 -41.91
C ALA A 397 -14.50 -13.14 -41.96
N GLY A 398 -15.63 -13.70 -41.51
CA GLY A 398 -15.96 -15.13 -41.71
C GLY A 398 -15.24 -16.09 -40.77
N LYS A 399 -14.90 -17.28 -41.27
CA LYS A 399 -14.30 -18.38 -40.49
C LYS A 399 -13.26 -19.15 -41.28
N ILE A 400 -12.11 -19.39 -40.66
CA ILE A 400 -11.09 -20.34 -41.12
C ILE A 400 -11.10 -21.57 -40.20
N SER A 401 -11.17 -22.77 -40.78
CA SER A 401 -11.12 -24.04 -40.02
C SER A 401 -10.25 -25.09 -40.70
N GLY A 402 -9.50 -25.83 -39.89
CA GLY A 402 -8.87 -27.10 -40.27
C GLY A 402 -8.94 -28.13 -39.16
N ILE A 403 -8.39 -29.30 -39.43
CA ILE A 403 -8.11 -30.34 -38.44
C ILE A 403 -6.76 -30.05 -37.76
N THR A 404 -5.69 -29.92 -38.53
CA THR A 404 -4.32 -29.76 -38.01
C THR A 404 -3.91 -28.30 -37.81
N SER A 405 -4.36 -27.37 -38.66
CA SER A 405 -4.20 -25.94 -38.41
C SER A 405 -5.34 -25.10 -38.99
N GLY A 406 -5.70 -24.01 -38.32
CA GLY A 406 -6.57 -23.01 -38.92
C GLY A 406 -5.82 -22.26 -40.02
N ILE A 407 -4.75 -21.56 -39.63
CA ILE A 407 -3.76 -20.95 -40.53
C ILE A 407 -2.41 -21.60 -40.29
N SER A 408 -1.67 -21.90 -41.37
CA SER A 408 -0.27 -22.30 -41.37
C SER A 408 0.48 -21.44 -42.39
N ALA A 409 1.35 -20.55 -41.91
CA ALA A 409 2.09 -19.61 -42.75
C ALA A 409 3.60 -19.73 -42.50
N THR A 410 4.37 -20.05 -43.55
CA THR A 410 5.82 -20.23 -43.47
C THR A 410 6.54 -19.37 -44.51
N ASN A 411 7.30 -18.37 -44.04
CA ASN A 411 8.17 -17.57 -44.90
C ASN A 411 9.64 -17.97 -44.74
N ASN A 412 10.16 -18.68 -45.74
CA ASN A 412 11.59 -18.95 -45.91
C ASN A 412 12.32 -17.82 -46.66
N GLY A 413 11.57 -16.80 -47.12
CA GLY A 413 12.08 -15.64 -47.83
C GLY A 413 12.79 -14.61 -46.94
N THR A 414 13.20 -13.51 -47.57
CA THR A 414 13.96 -12.42 -46.94
C THR A 414 13.10 -11.25 -46.42
N GLY A 415 11.77 -11.33 -46.58
CA GLY A 415 10.83 -10.32 -46.10
C GLY A 415 10.22 -10.64 -44.73
N SER A 416 9.09 -10.01 -44.42
CA SER A 416 8.36 -10.21 -43.16
C SER A 416 7.13 -11.10 -43.33
N THR A 417 6.62 -11.64 -42.22
CA THR A 417 5.34 -12.37 -42.19
C THR A 417 4.32 -11.59 -41.37
N THR A 418 3.11 -11.38 -41.92
CA THR A 418 2.00 -10.70 -41.24
C THR A 418 0.73 -11.54 -41.35
N ILE A 419 0.15 -11.93 -40.22
CA ILE A 419 -1.14 -12.60 -40.13
C ILE A 419 -2.12 -11.70 -39.39
N THR A 420 -3.16 -11.21 -40.07
CA THR A 420 -4.24 -10.40 -39.47
C THR A 420 -5.55 -11.18 -39.46
N THR A 421 -6.27 -11.19 -38.35
CA THR A 421 -7.52 -11.95 -38.19
C THR A 421 -8.59 -11.14 -37.46
N ALA A 422 -9.81 -11.12 -38.02
CA ALA A 422 -11.00 -10.50 -37.43
C ALA A 422 -12.16 -11.50 -37.23
N GLY A 423 -12.02 -12.73 -37.70
CA GLY A 423 -13.04 -13.78 -37.63
C GLY A 423 -12.67 -14.91 -36.67
N ALA A 424 -13.34 -16.05 -36.81
CA ALA A 424 -12.96 -17.26 -36.09
C ALA A 424 -11.85 -18.01 -36.85
N VAL A 425 -10.82 -18.48 -36.15
CA VAL A 425 -9.77 -19.37 -36.66
C VAL A 425 -9.67 -20.60 -35.76
N SER A 426 -9.71 -21.80 -36.34
CA SER A 426 -9.86 -23.04 -35.55
C SER A 426 -9.12 -24.26 -36.12
N ALA A 427 -8.49 -25.03 -35.23
CA ALA A 427 -7.93 -26.36 -35.50
C ALA A 427 -8.52 -27.40 -34.53
N SER A 428 -9.17 -28.45 -35.04
CA SER A 428 -9.98 -29.36 -34.21
C SER A 428 -9.28 -30.65 -33.75
N ALA A 429 -8.07 -30.96 -34.22
CA ALA A 429 -7.28 -32.06 -33.67
C ALA A 429 -6.69 -31.69 -32.30
N ALA A 430 -6.51 -32.68 -31.42
CA ALA A 430 -5.88 -32.48 -30.11
C ALA A 430 -4.43 -31.94 -30.21
N SER A 431 -3.71 -32.25 -31.29
CA SER A 431 -2.39 -31.68 -31.60
C SER A 431 -2.44 -30.43 -32.48
N GLY A 432 -3.63 -29.99 -32.90
CA GLY A 432 -3.80 -28.92 -33.89
C GLY A 432 -3.57 -27.52 -33.33
N ILE A 433 -3.08 -26.61 -34.17
CA ILE A 433 -2.70 -25.23 -33.79
C ILE A 433 -3.63 -24.23 -34.49
N GLY A 434 -4.21 -23.27 -33.76
CA GLY A 434 -5.13 -22.28 -34.34
C GLY A 434 -4.46 -21.47 -35.46
N ILE A 435 -3.38 -20.76 -35.11
CA ILE A 435 -2.48 -20.07 -36.04
C ILE A 435 -1.05 -20.57 -35.82
N LEU A 436 -0.47 -21.24 -36.82
CA LEU A 436 0.96 -21.57 -36.88
C LEU A 436 1.65 -20.59 -37.83
N ALA A 437 2.66 -19.87 -37.33
CA ALA A 437 3.36 -18.82 -38.05
C ALA A 437 4.87 -18.93 -37.88
N THR A 438 5.58 -19.12 -38.99
CA THR A 438 7.05 -19.27 -39.02
C THR A 438 7.67 -18.27 -39.99
N ASN A 439 8.63 -17.47 -39.53
CA ASN A 439 9.35 -16.50 -40.34
C ASN A 439 10.87 -16.67 -40.18
N ASN A 440 11.58 -16.78 -41.30
CA ASN A 440 13.03 -16.94 -41.34
C ASN A 440 13.75 -15.70 -41.94
N GLY A 441 12.99 -14.67 -42.30
CA GLY A 441 13.47 -13.44 -42.94
C GLY A 441 13.67 -12.28 -41.94
N GLN A 442 12.71 -11.36 -41.90
CA GLN A 442 12.75 -10.14 -41.07
C GLN A 442 11.80 -10.24 -39.87
N ASN A 443 10.65 -9.54 -39.90
CA ASN A 443 9.72 -9.46 -38.77
C ASN A 443 8.62 -10.53 -38.85
N LEU A 444 8.04 -10.88 -37.70
CA LEU A 444 6.83 -11.70 -37.61
C LEU A 444 5.75 -10.96 -36.82
N THR A 445 4.61 -10.68 -37.45
CA THR A 445 3.44 -10.07 -36.80
C THR A 445 2.24 -11.02 -36.87
N VAL A 446 1.65 -11.35 -35.72
CA VAL A 446 0.35 -12.03 -35.62
C VAL A 446 -0.62 -11.12 -34.88
N GLU A 447 -1.76 -10.86 -35.49
CA GLU A 447 -2.71 -9.83 -35.09
C GLU A 447 -4.13 -10.42 -35.09
N GLN A 448 -4.75 -10.49 -33.92
CA GLN A 448 -6.16 -10.84 -33.75
C GLN A 448 -6.92 -9.59 -33.31
N THR A 449 -7.53 -8.91 -34.27
CA THR A 449 -8.33 -7.69 -34.04
C THR A 449 -9.72 -7.99 -33.47
N ALA A 450 -10.26 -9.18 -33.71
CA ALA A 450 -11.55 -9.65 -33.22
C ALA A 450 -11.66 -11.19 -33.30
N GLY A 451 -12.79 -11.74 -32.84
CA GLY A 451 -13.14 -13.15 -33.01
C GLY A 451 -12.46 -14.08 -31.99
N SER A 452 -12.07 -15.28 -32.44
CA SER A 452 -11.55 -16.35 -31.58
C SER A 452 -10.53 -17.21 -32.30
N VAL A 453 -9.38 -17.46 -31.69
CA VAL A 453 -8.34 -18.38 -32.19
C VAL A 453 -8.27 -19.61 -31.29
N THR A 454 -8.53 -20.81 -31.83
CA THR A 454 -8.59 -22.05 -31.04
C THR A 454 -7.77 -23.17 -31.68
N GLY A 455 -6.91 -23.81 -30.90
CA GLY A 455 -6.24 -25.06 -31.26
C GLY A 455 -6.32 -26.09 -30.14
N GLY A 456 -6.28 -27.38 -30.49
CA GLY A 456 -6.19 -28.45 -29.49
C GLY A 456 -4.85 -28.45 -28.75
N SER A 457 -3.76 -28.10 -29.43
CA SER A 457 -2.44 -27.87 -28.83
C SER A 457 -2.35 -26.40 -28.40
N SER A 458 -1.79 -25.53 -29.23
CA SER A 458 -1.69 -24.09 -28.96
C SER A 458 -2.72 -23.26 -29.74
N GLY A 459 -3.15 -22.14 -29.16
CA GLY A 459 -4.01 -21.18 -29.85
C GLY A 459 -3.24 -20.46 -30.96
N ILE A 460 -2.20 -19.72 -30.56
CA ILE A 460 -1.22 -19.11 -31.47
C ILE A 460 0.15 -19.75 -31.23
N TRP A 461 0.86 -20.09 -32.30
CA TRP A 461 2.26 -20.49 -32.30
C TRP A 461 3.03 -19.60 -33.28
N ALA A 462 3.79 -18.64 -32.77
CA ALA A 462 4.62 -17.72 -33.54
C ALA A 462 6.11 -18.04 -33.34
N THR A 463 6.88 -18.16 -34.42
CA THR A 463 8.32 -18.44 -34.37
C THR A 463 9.08 -17.66 -35.43
N ASN A 464 9.89 -16.70 -35.00
CA ASN A 464 10.78 -15.92 -35.87
C ASN A 464 12.24 -16.35 -35.67
N THR A 465 12.79 -17.09 -36.61
CA THR A 465 14.26 -17.32 -36.70
C THR A 465 14.95 -16.26 -37.57
N GLY A 466 14.17 -15.33 -38.13
CA GLY A 466 14.64 -14.17 -38.87
C GLY A 466 15.33 -13.11 -38.00
N LYS A 467 15.82 -12.06 -38.64
CA LYS A 467 16.65 -10.99 -38.02
C LYS A 467 15.85 -9.87 -37.36
N GLY A 468 14.53 -9.85 -37.54
CA GLY A 468 13.65 -8.79 -37.05
C GLY A 468 13.05 -9.06 -35.68
N SER A 469 11.97 -8.34 -35.35
CA SER A 469 11.20 -8.53 -34.13
C SER A 469 9.97 -9.43 -34.35
N THR A 470 9.42 -9.94 -33.25
CA THR A 470 8.15 -10.67 -33.22
C THR A 470 7.12 -9.89 -32.42
N ALA A 471 5.93 -9.69 -32.99
CA ALA A 471 4.80 -9.07 -32.32
C ALA A 471 3.56 -9.97 -32.40
N VAL A 472 2.99 -10.35 -31.26
CA VAL A 472 1.69 -11.03 -31.18
C VAL A 472 0.71 -10.13 -30.44
N ARG A 473 -0.31 -9.60 -31.14
CA ARG A 473 -1.36 -8.79 -30.53
C ARG A 473 -2.72 -9.47 -30.62
N THR A 474 -3.50 -9.38 -29.55
CA THR A 474 -4.81 -10.05 -29.41
C THR A 474 -5.85 -9.13 -28.79
N ALA A 475 -7.10 -9.27 -29.24
CA ALA A 475 -8.27 -8.55 -28.72
C ALA A 475 -9.50 -9.48 -28.55
N GLY A 476 -9.41 -10.72 -29.01
CA GLY A 476 -10.45 -11.73 -28.90
C GLY A 476 -10.08 -12.84 -27.91
N THR A 477 -10.79 -13.97 -27.98
CA THR A 477 -10.42 -15.16 -27.21
C THR A 477 -9.30 -15.92 -27.91
N VAL A 478 -8.30 -16.41 -27.16
CA VAL A 478 -7.28 -17.34 -27.67
C VAL A 478 -7.20 -18.56 -26.76
N THR A 479 -7.27 -19.75 -27.34
CA THR A 479 -7.32 -21.02 -26.59
C THR A 479 -6.38 -22.06 -27.20
N GLY A 480 -5.40 -22.49 -26.41
CA GLY A 480 -4.68 -23.75 -26.62
C GLY A 480 -5.18 -24.78 -25.62
N SER A 481 -5.85 -25.83 -26.07
CA SER A 481 -6.60 -26.73 -25.16
C SER A 481 -5.71 -27.68 -24.35
N SER A 482 -4.47 -27.94 -24.80
CA SER A 482 -3.50 -28.83 -24.13
C SER A 482 -2.06 -28.29 -24.14
N GLY A 483 -1.75 -27.36 -25.06
CA GLY A 483 -0.52 -26.57 -25.08
C GLY A 483 -0.77 -25.13 -24.62
N ASN A 484 0.02 -24.18 -25.13
CA ASN A 484 -0.02 -22.79 -24.67
C ASN A 484 -1.16 -21.99 -25.32
N GLY A 485 -1.75 -21.03 -24.61
CA GLY A 485 -2.69 -20.09 -25.22
C GLY A 485 -2.02 -19.32 -26.35
N ILE A 486 -0.89 -18.67 -26.03
CA ILE A 486 0.07 -18.13 -26.99
C ILE A 486 1.45 -18.74 -26.71
N TYR A 487 2.07 -19.34 -27.73
CA TYR A 487 3.52 -19.56 -27.78
C TYR A 487 4.13 -18.56 -28.76
N ALA A 488 5.13 -17.80 -28.32
CA ALA A 488 5.87 -16.86 -29.16
C ALA A 488 7.38 -17.01 -28.93
N GLN A 489 8.13 -17.17 -30.03
CA GLN A 489 9.58 -17.29 -30.04
C GLN A 489 10.20 -16.30 -31.02
N ASN A 490 11.27 -15.62 -30.61
CA ASN A 490 12.03 -14.70 -31.45
C ASN A 490 13.54 -14.93 -31.28
N SER A 491 14.30 -14.97 -32.38
CA SER A 491 15.77 -15.09 -32.39
C SER A 491 16.49 -13.91 -33.06
N GLY A 492 15.74 -12.86 -33.45
CA GLY A 492 16.25 -11.66 -34.08
C GLY A 492 16.54 -10.56 -33.05
N THR A 493 15.67 -9.55 -32.97
CA THR A 493 15.79 -8.45 -32.01
C THR A 493 14.85 -8.63 -30.81
N GLU A 494 13.61 -8.16 -30.93
CA GLU A 494 12.68 -7.96 -29.80
C GLU A 494 11.46 -8.88 -29.89
N LEU A 495 10.85 -9.17 -28.74
CA LEU A 495 9.60 -9.93 -28.64
C LEU A 495 8.53 -9.13 -27.88
N THR A 496 7.38 -8.93 -28.50
CA THR A 496 6.22 -8.29 -27.87
C THR A 496 5.00 -9.20 -27.93
N VAL A 497 4.34 -9.41 -26.78
CA VAL A 497 3.02 -10.06 -26.69
C VAL A 497 2.05 -9.12 -25.99
N THR A 498 0.99 -8.70 -26.68
CA THR A 498 0.04 -7.71 -26.17
C THR A 498 -1.39 -8.24 -26.23
N GLN A 499 -1.97 -8.54 -25.08
CA GLN A 499 -3.42 -8.70 -24.94
C GLN A 499 -4.04 -7.33 -24.69
N THR A 500 -4.94 -6.91 -25.58
CA THR A 500 -5.70 -5.65 -25.50
C THR A 500 -7.12 -5.85 -24.97
N ALA A 501 -7.69 -7.04 -25.15
CA ALA A 501 -8.97 -7.48 -24.61
C ALA A 501 -9.07 -9.02 -24.68
N GLY A 502 -10.18 -9.59 -24.20
CA GLY A 502 -10.50 -11.02 -24.32
C GLY A 502 -9.92 -11.91 -23.22
N GLU A 503 -9.93 -13.22 -23.47
CA GLU A 503 -9.35 -14.25 -22.58
C GLU A 503 -8.29 -15.05 -23.34
N ILE A 504 -7.13 -15.29 -22.71
CA ILE A 504 -6.10 -16.20 -23.19
C ILE A 504 -6.06 -17.40 -22.25
N SER A 505 -6.27 -18.60 -22.77
CA SER A 505 -6.25 -19.85 -21.99
C SER A 505 -5.32 -20.87 -22.63
N GLY A 506 -4.43 -21.45 -21.84
CA GLY A 506 -3.58 -22.58 -22.21
C GLY A 506 -3.83 -23.79 -21.32
N GLY A 507 -3.68 -24.98 -21.89
CA GLY A 507 -3.54 -26.23 -21.15
C GLY A 507 -2.24 -26.28 -20.35
N THR A 508 -1.13 -25.77 -20.92
CA THR A 508 0.13 -25.53 -20.22
C THR A 508 0.20 -24.08 -19.71
N ASP A 509 0.93 -23.18 -20.38
CA ASP A 509 1.00 -21.76 -20.01
C ASP A 509 -0.10 -20.94 -20.71
N GLY A 510 -0.59 -19.88 -20.07
CA GLY A 510 -1.47 -18.91 -20.74
C GLY A 510 -0.74 -18.20 -21.88
N ILE A 511 0.40 -17.58 -21.55
CA ILE A 511 1.37 -17.02 -22.50
C ILE A 511 2.74 -17.62 -22.21
N SER A 512 3.42 -18.11 -23.25
CA SER A 512 4.82 -18.58 -23.20
C SER A 512 5.64 -17.79 -24.23
N ALA A 513 6.47 -16.86 -23.76
CA ALA A 513 7.18 -15.88 -24.57
C ALA A 513 8.70 -16.03 -24.41
N ASN A 514 9.42 -16.37 -25.49
CA ASN A 514 10.83 -16.75 -25.44
C ASN A 514 11.66 -15.92 -26.45
N ASN A 515 12.37 -14.90 -25.96
CA ASN A 515 13.26 -14.08 -26.78
C ASN A 515 14.72 -14.55 -26.66
N TYR A 516 15.18 -15.30 -27.65
CA TYR A 516 16.58 -15.62 -27.89
C TYR A 516 17.29 -14.54 -28.74
N GLY A 517 16.57 -13.47 -29.11
CA GLY A 517 17.12 -12.30 -29.81
C GLY A 517 17.85 -11.33 -28.88
N THR A 518 18.46 -10.30 -29.47
CA THR A 518 19.36 -9.36 -28.75
C THR A 518 18.65 -8.20 -28.06
N GLY A 519 17.35 -8.02 -28.26
CA GLY A 519 16.57 -6.88 -27.77
C GLY A 519 15.75 -7.17 -26.51
N THR A 520 14.70 -6.37 -26.31
CA THR A 520 13.77 -6.48 -25.18
C THR A 520 12.72 -7.59 -25.37
N ALA A 521 12.17 -8.08 -24.26
CA ALA A 521 10.96 -8.89 -24.24
C ALA A 521 9.86 -8.17 -23.44
N VAL A 522 8.69 -7.91 -24.04
CA VAL A 522 7.60 -7.15 -23.42
C VAL A 522 6.27 -7.90 -23.52
N ILE A 523 5.70 -8.28 -22.38
CA ILE A 523 4.40 -8.93 -22.28
C ILE A 523 3.41 -7.98 -21.59
N THR A 524 2.42 -7.48 -22.33
CA THR A 524 1.38 -6.59 -21.82
C THR A 524 0.04 -7.32 -21.78
N THR A 525 -0.66 -7.25 -20.65
CA THR A 525 -1.96 -7.91 -20.44
C THR A 525 -3.01 -6.94 -19.88
N SER A 526 -4.27 -7.17 -20.25
CA SER A 526 -5.42 -6.34 -19.83
C SER A 526 -6.72 -7.14 -19.63
N GLY A 527 -6.76 -8.39 -20.09
CA GLY A 527 -7.87 -9.30 -19.97
C GLY A 527 -7.55 -10.45 -19.02
N LYS A 528 -8.20 -11.59 -19.23
CA LYS A 528 -7.89 -12.81 -18.48
C LYS A 528 -6.75 -13.56 -19.15
N VAL A 529 -5.81 -14.07 -18.36
CA VAL A 529 -4.80 -15.03 -18.80
C VAL A 529 -4.80 -16.22 -17.84
N THR A 530 -4.81 -17.45 -18.37
CA THR A 530 -4.85 -18.68 -17.55
C THR A 530 -3.99 -19.79 -18.15
N GLY A 531 -2.99 -20.24 -17.38
CA GLY A 531 -2.26 -21.49 -17.62
C GLY A 531 -2.82 -22.60 -16.74
N SER A 532 -3.31 -23.68 -17.33
CA SER A 532 -4.05 -24.73 -16.60
C SER A 532 -3.15 -25.77 -15.93
N ALA A 533 -1.89 -25.88 -16.37
CA ALA A 533 -0.88 -26.78 -15.79
C ALA A 533 0.51 -26.12 -15.62
N GLY A 534 0.77 -25.00 -16.31
CA GLY A 534 1.97 -24.18 -16.18
C GLY A 534 1.69 -22.81 -15.55
N ALA A 535 2.38 -21.78 -16.02
CA ALA A 535 2.24 -20.42 -15.51
C ALA A 535 1.13 -19.64 -16.23
N GLY A 536 0.61 -18.59 -15.59
CA GLY A 536 -0.28 -17.64 -16.26
C GLY A 536 0.46 -16.91 -17.39
N VAL A 537 1.60 -16.31 -17.05
CA VAL A 537 2.60 -15.81 -18.00
C VAL A 537 3.94 -16.45 -17.68
N SER A 538 4.55 -17.11 -18.67
CA SER A 538 5.91 -17.63 -18.67
C SER A 538 6.72 -16.83 -19.69
N ALA A 539 7.76 -16.12 -19.24
CA ALA A 539 8.56 -15.25 -20.09
C ALA A 539 10.07 -15.46 -19.87
N THR A 540 10.79 -15.74 -20.95
CA THR A 540 12.25 -15.91 -20.97
C THR A 540 12.88 -14.91 -21.93
N ASN A 541 13.91 -14.19 -21.49
CA ASN A 541 14.69 -13.27 -22.33
C ASN A 541 16.19 -13.54 -22.22
N TYR A 542 16.90 -13.46 -23.35
CA TYR A 542 18.36 -13.56 -23.45
C TYR A 542 19.02 -12.28 -24.01
N GLY A 543 18.22 -11.24 -24.32
CA GLY A 543 18.68 -9.98 -24.89
C GLY A 543 19.02 -8.92 -23.84
N THR A 544 18.17 -7.88 -23.75
CA THR A 544 18.33 -6.79 -22.75
C THR A 544 17.29 -6.89 -21.63
N ASP A 545 16.23 -6.08 -21.67
CA ASP A 545 15.24 -5.96 -20.61
C ASP A 545 14.09 -6.95 -20.78
N LEU A 546 13.57 -7.46 -19.66
CA LEU A 546 12.34 -8.26 -19.62
C LEU A 546 11.26 -7.48 -18.87
N LYS A 547 10.13 -7.21 -19.52
CA LYS A 547 9.00 -6.51 -18.91
C LYS A 547 7.70 -7.33 -19.00
N VAL A 548 7.03 -7.48 -17.86
CA VAL A 548 5.64 -7.95 -17.77
C VAL A 548 4.79 -6.81 -17.18
N GLU A 549 3.74 -6.41 -17.89
CA GLU A 549 2.82 -5.33 -17.50
C GLU A 549 1.39 -5.86 -17.47
N GLN A 550 0.85 -6.10 -16.28
CA GLN A 550 -0.58 -6.32 -16.10
C GLN A 550 -1.28 -4.99 -15.85
N THR A 551 -2.00 -4.50 -16.86
CA THR A 551 -2.76 -3.24 -16.81
C THR A 551 -4.17 -3.40 -16.23
N ALA A 552 -4.75 -4.59 -16.35
CA ALA A 552 -6.08 -4.96 -15.86
C ALA A 552 -6.28 -6.49 -15.91
N GLY A 553 -7.44 -6.97 -15.46
CA GLY A 553 -7.89 -8.35 -15.66
C GLY A 553 -7.46 -9.31 -14.55
N GLU A 554 -7.13 -10.56 -14.91
CA GLU A 554 -6.59 -11.56 -13.98
C GLU A 554 -5.55 -12.44 -14.68
N ILE A 555 -4.44 -12.75 -14.01
CA ILE A 555 -3.45 -13.74 -14.45
C ILE A 555 -3.46 -14.89 -13.46
N LYS A 556 -3.61 -16.13 -13.95
CA LYS A 556 -3.65 -17.35 -13.12
C LYS A 556 -2.79 -18.44 -13.73
N GLY A 557 -1.97 -19.10 -12.90
CA GLY A 557 -1.23 -20.30 -13.28
C GLY A 557 -1.38 -21.41 -12.25
N ALA A 558 -1.23 -22.66 -12.70
CA ALA A 558 -1.17 -23.83 -11.83
C ALA A 558 0.22 -23.99 -11.17
N THR A 559 1.29 -23.47 -11.79
CA THR A 559 2.56 -23.23 -11.10
C THR A 559 2.59 -21.79 -10.60
N ASP A 560 2.86 -20.82 -11.46
CA ASP A 560 3.16 -19.44 -11.11
C ASP A 560 2.15 -18.48 -11.76
N GLY A 561 1.81 -17.37 -11.10
CA GLY A 561 0.99 -16.34 -11.74
C GLY A 561 1.76 -15.72 -12.91
N ILE A 562 2.91 -15.13 -12.60
CA ILE A 562 3.92 -14.66 -13.56
C ILE A 562 5.25 -15.34 -13.22
N SER A 563 5.92 -15.91 -14.22
CA SER A 563 7.31 -16.36 -14.17
C SER A 563 8.12 -15.58 -15.20
N ALA A 564 9.12 -14.81 -14.74
CA ALA A 564 9.89 -13.88 -15.55
C ALA A 564 11.40 -14.13 -15.37
N THR A 565 12.00 -14.82 -16.36
CA THR A 565 13.41 -15.21 -16.37
C THR A 565 14.21 -14.34 -17.34
N ASN A 566 15.15 -13.53 -16.86
CA ASN A 566 16.03 -12.72 -17.70
C ASN A 566 17.49 -13.16 -17.58
N TYR A 567 18.01 -13.80 -18.63
CA TYR A 567 19.43 -14.07 -18.82
C TYR A 567 20.16 -12.91 -19.53
N GLY A 568 19.42 -11.89 -19.96
CA GLY A 568 19.97 -10.65 -20.50
C GLY A 568 20.54 -9.74 -19.42
N ALA A 569 21.46 -8.85 -19.81
CA ALA A 569 22.10 -7.87 -18.91
C ALA A 569 21.25 -6.60 -18.68
N GLY A 570 19.98 -6.60 -19.07
CA GLY A 570 19.02 -5.52 -18.81
C GLY A 570 18.19 -5.78 -17.56
N ALA A 571 17.30 -4.84 -17.25
CA ALA A 571 16.45 -4.91 -16.07
C ALA A 571 15.25 -5.85 -16.26
N THR A 572 14.80 -6.48 -15.18
CA THR A 572 13.52 -7.20 -15.15
C THR A 572 12.47 -6.35 -14.44
N THR A 573 11.31 -6.12 -15.06
CA THR A 573 10.22 -5.32 -14.48
C THR A 573 8.91 -6.10 -14.53
N VAL A 574 8.30 -6.33 -13.38
CA VAL A 574 6.95 -6.88 -13.26
C VAL A 574 6.03 -5.84 -12.61
N ASN A 575 5.13 -5.28 -13.42
CA ASN A 575 4.12 -4.33 -12.98
C ASN A 575 2.76 -5.04 -12.87
N VAL A 576 2.10 -4.89 -11.72
CA VAL A 576 0.84 -5.56 -11.40
C VAL A 576 -0.22 -4.54 -10.99
N ALA A 577 -1.34 -4.49 -11.72
CA ALA A 577 -2.49 -3.62 -11.40
C ALA A 577 -3.76 -4.36 -10.94
N ALA A 578 -3.80 -5.69 -11.02
CA ALA A 578 -4.99 -6.49 -10.70
C ALA A 578 -4.61 -7.84 -10.05
N LEU A 579 -5.44 -8.87 -10.23
CA LEU A 579 -5.23 -10.18 -9.60
C LEU A 579 -4.12 -10.97 -10.32
N VAL A 580 -3.13 -11.43 -9.57
CA VAL A 580 -2.14 -12.43 -10.02
C VAL A 580 -2.10 -13.57 -9.01
N ALA A 581 -2.43 -14.78 -9.45
CA ALA A 581 -2.48 -15.96 -8.58
C ALA A 581 -1.69 -17.14 -9.14
N GLY A 582 -0.71 -17.62 -8.37
CA GLY A 582 0.00 -18.88 -8.60
C GLY A 582 -0.67 -20.07 -7.91
N GLY A 583 -0.31 -21.27 -8.34
CA GLY A 583 -0.66 -22.53 -7.71
C GLY A 583 0.48 -23.03 -6.82
N SER A 584 1.29 -23.96 -7.32
CA SER A 584 2.40 -24.57 -6.58
C SER A 584 3.69 -23.75 -6.55
N GLY A 585 3.83 -22.77 -7.44
CA GLY A 585 4.94 -21.81 -7.51
C GLY A 585 4.60 -20.50 -6.78
N ALA A 586 5.04 -19.35 -7.28
CA ALA A 586 4.78 -18.04 -6.67
C ALA A 586 3.66 -17.25 -7.39
N GLY A 587 3.14 -16.20 -6.76
CA GLY A 587 2.27 -15.23 -7.44
C GLY A 587 3.05 -14.49 -8.53
N VAL A 588 4.17 -13.90 -8.14
CA VAL A 588 5.23 -13.44 -9.06
C VAL A 588 6.52 -14.19 -8.73
N LEU A 589 7.12 -14.84 -9.72
CA LEU A 589 8.47 -15.39 -9.71
C LEU A 589 9.35 -14.58 -10.67
N THR A 590 10.47 -14.06 -10.19
CA THR A 590 11.54 -13.46 -10.98
C THR A 590 12.84 -14.24 -10.81
N THR A 591 13.62 -14.31 -11.88
CA THR A 591 14.94 -14.97 -11.91
C THR A 591 15.84 -14.20 -12.87
N THR A 592 16.96 -13.67 -12.37
CA THR A 592 17.95 -13.00 -13.21
C THR A 592 19.38 -13.49 -12.94
N THR A 593 20.38 -12.84 -13.53
CA THR A 593 21.78 -12.99 -13.11
C THR A 593 22.03 -12.12 -11.87
N ALA A 594 22.70 -12.64 -10.85
CA ALA A 594 23.01 -11.90 -9.62
C ALA A 594 23.56 -10.49 -9.89
N GLY A 595 23.03 -9.49 -9.17
CA GLY A 595 23.33 -8.07 -9.36
C GLY A 595 22.53 -7.35 -10.47
N SER A 596 21.77 -8.05 -11.32
CA SER A 596 20.87 -7.41 -12.29
C SER A 596 19.66 -6.76 -11.61
N ALA A 597 19.25 -5.58 -12.07
CA ALA A 597 18.15 -4.84 -11.44
C ALA A 597 16.78 -5.51 -11.69
N VAL A 598 16.05 -5.80 -10.61
CA VAL A 598 14.67 -6.31 -10.66
C VAL A 598 13.72 -5.31 -10.00
N ALA A 599 12.56 -5.06 -10.61
CA ALA A 599 11.54 -4.15 -10.12
C ALA A 599 10.16 -4.82 -10.10
N ILE A 600 9.58 -5.01 -8.91
CA ILE A 600 8.28 -5.68 -8.73
C ILE A 600 7.30 -4.66 -8.13
N ASN A 601 6.44 -4.09 -8.97
CA ASN A 601 5.59 -2.95 -8.62
C ASN A 601 4.12 -3.36 -8.52
N LEU A 602 3.60 -3.41 -7.30
CA LEU A 602 2.21 -3.72 -7.00
C LEU A 602 1.42 -2.42 -6.81
N GLN A 603 0.58 -2.11 -7.79
CA GLN A 603 -0.21 -0.87 -7.87
C GLN A 603 -1.48 -0.94 -7.01
N ALA A 604 -2.15 0.20 -6.82
CA ALA A 604 -3.43 0.26 -6.13
C ALA A 604 -4.48 -0.64 -6.81
N GLY A 605 -5.00 -1.64 -6.09
CA GLY A 605 -5.96 -2.63 -6.59
C GLY A 605 -5.36 -3.99 -6.97
N SER A 606 -4.03 -4.16 -6.99
CA SER A 606 -3.43 -5.47 -7.26
C SER A 606 -3.53 -6.42 -6.08
N ASP A 607 -3.80 -7.70 -6.31
CA ASP A 607 -3.73 -8.77 -5.30
C ASP A 607 -2.82 -9.90 -5.81
N VAL A 608 -1.67 -10.08 -5.16
CA VAL A 608 -0.68 -11.09 -5.53
C VAL A 608 -0.68 -12.22 -4.51
N SER A 609 -0.80 -13.46 -4.98
CA SER A 609 -0.97 -14.64 -4.11
C SER A 609 -0.49 -15.93 -4.78
N ALA A 610 -0.23 -16.99 -3.98
CA ALA A 610 -0.18 -18.36 -4.49
C ALA A 610 -0.65 -19.39 -3.46
N SER A 611 -1.14 -20.54 -3.91
CA SER A 611 -1.60 -21.62 -3.03
C SER A 611 -0.45 -22.32 -2.27
N SER A 612 0.79 -22.16 -2.74
CA SER A 612 2.03 -22.54 -2.05
C SER A 612 2.32 -21.73 -0.78
N GLY A 613 1.69 -20.55 -0.63
CA GLY A 613 2.06 -19.56 0.37
C GLY A 613 3.20 -18.62 -0.05
N LEU A 614 3.68 -18.65 -1.29
CA LEU A 614 4.65 -17.70 -1.84
C LEU A 614 3.95 -16.61 -2.67
N GLY A 615 3.79 -15.42 -2.11
CA GLY A 615 3.20 -14.28 -2.83
C GLY A 615 4.16 -13.76 -3.90
N ILE A 616 5.36 -13.37 -3.49
CA ILE A 616 6.44 -12.90 -4.37
C ILE A 616 7.69 -13.72 -4.08
N ARG A 617 8.39 -14.13 -5.13
CA ARG A 617 9.70 -14.77 -5.06
C ARG A 617 10.68 -14.18 -6.08
N ASP A 618 11.83 -13.72 -5.63
CA ASP A 618 13.03 -13.60 -6.49
C ASP A 618 13.95 -14.82 -6.27
N THR A 619 15.06 -14.90 -7.01
CA THR A 619 16.10 -15.91 -6.84
C THR A 619 17.51 -15.33 -6.87
N ASP A 620 17.74 -14.28 -7.66
CA ASP A 620 19.06 -13.72 -8.00
C ASP A 620 18.84 -12.38 -8.71
N GLY A 621 19.42 -11.30 -8.19
CA GLY A 621 19.26 -9.94 -8.70
C GLY A 621 19.14 -8.92 -7.57
N ASN A 622 19.09 -7.63 -7.90
CA ASN A 622 18.83 -6.55 -6.94
C ASN A 622 17.35 -6.13 -7.07
N ALA A 623 16.49 -6.76 -6.30
CA ALA A 623 15.04 -6.73 -6.36
C ALA A 623 14.41 -5.62 -5.48
N THR A 624 14.02 -4.53 -6.15
CA THR A 624 13.15 -3.50 -5.56
C THR A 624 11.68 -3.91 -5.68
N THR A 625 11.13 -4.48 -4.61
CA THR A 625 9.71 -4.81 -4.47
C THR A 625 8.94 -3.67 -3.80
N THR A 626 7.89 -3.15 -4.43
CA THR A 626 7.13 -1.98 -3.94
C THR A 626 5.63 -2.25 -3.86
N LEU A 627 5.09 -2.23 -2.63
CA LEU A 627 3.66 -2.37 -2.33
C LEU A 627 3.03 -0.98 -2.14
N GLN A 628 2.40 -0.45 -3.18
CA GLN A 628 1.73 0.86 -3.16
C GLN A 628 0.45 0.85 -2.32
N GLY A 629 -0.04 2.03 -1.91
CA GLY A 629 -1.30 2.14 -1.19
C GLY A 629 -2.47 1.50 -1.96
N GLY A 630 -3.21 0.60 -1.31
CA GLY A 630 -4.30 -0.17 -1.92
C GLY A 630 -3.87 -1.43 -2.68
N SER A 631 -2.59 -1.80 -2.72
CA SER A 631 -2.15 -3.12 -3.19
C SER A 631 -2.27 -4.19 -2.08
N LYS A 632 -2.13 -5.48 -2.43
CA LYS A 632 -2.23 -6.61 -1.49
C LYS A 632 -1.27 -7.73 -1.85
N VAL A 633 -0.67 -8.35 -0.84
CA VAL A 633 0.10 -9.61 -0.96
C VAL A 633 -0.45 -10.64 0.03
N SER A 634 -0.60 -11.89 -0.45
CA SER A 634 -1.02 -13.04 0.35
C SER A 634 0.05 -14.14 0.30
N GLY A 635 0.63 -14.49 1.45
CA GLY A 635 1.79 -15.37 1.57
C GLY A 635 3.08 -14.61 1.92
N ALA A 636 4.22 -15.22 1.63
CA ALA A 636 5.55 -14.66 1.87
C ALA A 636 6.00 -13.75 0.71
N ILE A 637 6.87 -12.80 1.02
CA ILE A 637 7.84 -12.22 0.07
C ILE A 637 9.19 -12.83 0.45
N ARG A 638 9.86 -13.47 -0.51
CA ARG A 638 11.24 -13.97 -0.36
C ARG A 638 12.06 -13.54 -1.56
N LEU A 639 13.18 -12.86 -1.36
CA LEU A 639 14.01 -12.38 -2.48
C LEU A 639 15.29 -13.23 -2.58
N GLY A 640 16.37 -12.70 -3.17
CA GLY A 640 17.41 -13.48 -3.84
C GLY A 640 18.80 -13.43 -3.21
N ASN A 641 19.84 -13.59 -4.05
CA ASN A 641 21.17 -13.05 -3.75
C ASN A 641 21.28 -11.67 -4.46
N GLY A 642 21.48 -10.61 -3.69
CA GLY A 642 21.67 -9.25 -4.22
C GLY A 642 21.50 -8.14 -3.18
N SER A 643 21.40 -6.90 -3.63
CA SER A 643 20.99 -5.79 -2.75
C SER A 643 19.50 -5.53 -2.90
N ASP A 644 18.68 -6.20 -2.10
CA ASP A 644 17.23 -6.20 -2.24
C ASP A 644 16.55 -5.10 -1.41
N THR A 645 15.32 -4.75 -1.78
CA THR A 645 14.59 -3.67 -1.10
C THR A 645 13.09 -3.89 -1.16
N VAL A 646 12.45 -3.96 0.01
CA VAL A 646 10.99 -4.06 0.12
C VAL A 646 10.41 -2.75 0.67
N ASN A 647 9.63 -2.05 -0.17
CA ASN A 647 8.95 -0.79 0.18
C ASN A 647 7.47 -1.04 0.52
N ILE A 648 7.10 -0.77 1.77
CA ILE A 648 5.78 -1.06 2.34
C ILE A 648 5.07 0.26 2.68
N ALA A 649 4.43 0.88 1.67
CA ALA A 649 3.79 2.19 1.77
C ALA A 649 2.63 2.23 2.79
N GLY A 650 2.19 3.39 3.27
CA GLY A 650 1.23 3.48 4.39
C GLY A 650 -0.11 2.72 4.24
N GLY A 651 -0.59 2.48 3.02
CA GLY A 651 -1.98 2.05 2.77
C GLY A 651 -2.20 0.72 2.06
N ALA A 652 -1.22 -0.18 1.91
CA ALA A 652 -1.44 -1.49 1.29
C ALA A 652 -1.87 -2.57 2.31
N ASP A 653 -2.54 -3.61 1.85
CA ASP A 653 -3.00 -4.73 2.66
C ASP A 653 -1.90 -5.81 2.82
N ILE A 654 -1.63 -6.14 4.08
CA ILE A 654 -0.71 -7.21 4.53
C ILE A 654 -1.40 -8.13 5.55
N SER A 655 -2.73 -8.11 5.61
CA SER A 655 -3.53 -8.98 6.49
C SER A 655 -3.33 -10.48 6.22
N ALA A 656 -2.80 -10.82 5.05
CA ALA A 656 -2.44 -12.18 4.63
C ALA A 656 -0.94 -12.37 4.34
N LEU A 657 -0.09 -11.38 4.65
CA LEU A 657 1.37 -11.51 4.56
C LEU A 657 1.87 -12.46 5.66
N THR A 658 2.85 -13.33 5.37
CA THR A 658 3.38 -14.31 6.34
C THR A 658 4.87 -14.16 6.63
N ALA A 659 5.66 -13.68 5.67
CA ALA A 659 7.09 -13.44 5.84
C ALA A 659 7.59 -12.29 4.97
N LEU A 660 8.63 -11.62 5.45
CA LEU A 660 9.53 -10.72 4.74
C LEU A 660 10.94 -11.26 4.93
N ASP A 661 11.50 -11.78 3.84
CA ASP A 661 12.74 -12.53 3.77
C ASP A 661 13.56 -11.81 2.68
N GLY A 662 14.67 -11.16 3.04
CA GLY A 662 15.56 -10.48 2.09
C GLY A 662 16.19 -11.51 1.15
N GLY A 663 17.20 -12.24 1.60
CA GLY A 663 17.50 -13.52 0.97
C GLY A 663 18.67 -14.29 1.53
N ASP A 664 19.87 -13.70 1.53
CA ASP A 664 21.13 -14.41 1.78
C ASP A 664 21.47 -14.60 3.27
N ASP A 665 21.98 -13.59 3.98
CA ASP A 665 22.15 -13.62 5.44
C ASP A 665 21.71 -12.32 6.17
N VAL A 666 22.53 -11.76 7.06
CA VAL A 666 22.22 -10.56 7.87
C VAL A 666 23.43 -9.62 7.99
N SER A 667 24.44 -9.74 7.12
CA SER A 667 25.69 -8.99 7.20
C SER A 667 26.15 -8.38 5.87
N SER A 668 26.36 -7.07 5.89
CA SER A 668 26.91 -6.28 4.75
C SER A 668 28.39 -6.57 4.42
N GLY A 669 28.93 -7.69 4.88
CA GLY A 669 30.34 -8.06 4.82
C GLY A 669 30.83 -8.58 3.46
N ASP A 670 29.93 -9.07 2.60
CA ASP A 670 30.25 -9.52 1.23
C ASP A 670 29.96 -8.43 0.16
N GLY A 671 29.12 -7.45 0.50
CA GLY A 671 28.69 -6.34 -0.35
C GLY A 671 27.22 -6.39 -0.78
N MET A 672 26.48 -7.43 -0.41
CA MET A 672 25.02 -7.51 -0.51
C MET A 672 24.38 -6.77 0.69
N ILE A 673 23.24 -6.11 0.48
CA ILE A 673 22.64 -5.18 1.47
C ILE A 673 21.14 -5.06 1.22
N ASP A 674 20.36 -5.70 2.09
CA ASP A 674 18.91 -5.74 2.05
C ASP A 674 18.27 -4.67 2.92
N THR A 675 17.30 -3.96 2.34
CA THR A 675 16.64 -2.81 2.99
C THR A 675 15.13 -2.98 3.09
N LEU A 676 14.62 -3.25 4.29
CA LEU A 676 13.19 -3.23 4.58
C LEU A 676 12.73 -1.81 4.95
N ASN A 677 11.71 -1.30 4.26
CA ASN A 677 11.21 0.06 4.41
C ASN A 677 9.73 0.07 4.80
N LEU A 678 9.44 0.45 6.05
CA LEU A 678 8.09 0.39 6.65
C LEU A 678 7.47 1.78 6.82
N ASP A 679 6.45 2.10 6.02
CA ASP A 679 5.61 3.29 6.18
C ASP A 679 4.25 2.96 6.84
N ARG A 680 4.03 1.71 7.29
CA ARG A 680 2.84 1.26 8.03
C ARG A 680 3.19 0.38 9.24
N ALA A 681 2.19 0.05 10.06
CA ALA A 681 2.35 -0.88 11.18
C ALA A 681 2.49 -2.36 10.74
N ILE A 682 3.49 -3.05 11.28
CA ILE A 682 3.75 -4.49 11.13
C ILE A 682 3.90 -5.12 12.52
N THR A 683 3.42 -6.36 12.67
CA THR A 683 3.70 -7.23 13.83
C THR A 683 4.46 -8.46 13.37
N GLY A 684 5.63 -8.73 13.94
CA GLY A 684 6.55 -9.77 13.48
C GLY A 684 7.93 -9.68 14.13
N SER A 685 8.79 -10.67 13.83
CA SER A 685 10.18 -10.76 14.31
C SER A 685 10.94 -11.85 13.55
N SER A 686 12.27 -11.90 13.68
CA SER A 686 13.09 -12.97 13.10
C SER A 686 12.88 -14.31 13.79
N ALA A 687 12.50 -14.27 15.08
CA ALA A 687 12.10 -15.44 15.86
C ALA A 687 10.65 -15.94 15.56
N SER A 688 9.90 -15.27 14.67
CA SER A 688 8.53 -15.69 14.32
C SER A 688 8.53 -16.84 13.32
N ALA A 689 7.62 -17.80 13.52
CA ALA A 689 7.38 -18.93 12.61
C ALA A 689 6.60 -18.55 11.33
N GLY A 690 6.24 -17.27 11.15
CA GLY A 690 5.62 -16.74 9.93
C GLY A 690 4.13 -17.05 9.77
N ALA A 691 3.27 -16.14 10.22
CA ALA A 691 1.82 -16.25 10.11
C ALA A 691 1.14 -14.89 9.83
N PRO A 692 -0.09 -14.88 9.27
CA PRO A 692 -0.87 -13.66 9.12
C PRO A 692 -1.05 -12.94 10.46
N GLY A 693 -0.59 -11.68 10.55
CA GLY A 693 -0.59 -10.88 11.78
C GLY A 693 0.56 -11.13 12.76
N ASN A 694 1.46 -12.08 12.47
CA ASN A 694 2.74 -12.27 13.17
C ASN A 694 3.79 -12.78 12.16
N ILE A 695 4.32 -11.88 11.34
CA ILE A 695 5.16 -12.27 10.21
C ILE A 695 6.59 -12.65 10.64
N GLN A 696 7.22 -13.51 9.87
CA GLN A 696 8.67 -13.70 9.93
C GLN A 696 9.35 -12.48 9.31
N ILE A 697 10.40 -11.95 9.95
CA ILE A 697 11.24 -10.88 9.43
C ILE A 697 12.67 -11.40 9.45
N ALA A 698 13.10 -12.06 8.37
CA ALA A 698 14.40 -12.70 8.24
C ALA A 698 15.22 -12.01 7.16
N ASN A 699 16.55 -12.07 7.31
CA ASN A 699 17.55 -11.61 6.35
C ASN A 699 17.35 -10.14 5.92
N TRP A 700 17.88 -9.20 6.72
CA TRP A 700 17.77 -7.74 6.50
C TRP A 700 18.92 -6.99 7.19
N GLU A 701 19.93 -6.51 6.46
CA GLU A 701 21.01 -5.68 7.03
C GLU A 701 20.42 -4.39 7.61
N THR A 702 19.44 -3.79 6.92
CA THR A 702 18.83 -2.52 7.32
C THR A 702 17.30 -2.58 7.40
N VAL A 703 16.75 -2.35 8.60
CA VAL A 703 15.30 -2.19 8.81
C VAL A 703 14.98 -0.73 9.11
N ASN A 704 14.30 -0.05 8.18
CA ASN A 704 13.84 1.35 8.33
C ASN A 704 12.37 1.41 8.79
N VAL A 705 12.13 1.88 10.01
CA VAL A 705 10.79 2.26 10.50
C VAL A 705 10.59 3.74 10.22
N ARG A 706 9.80 4.08 9.19
CA ARG A 706 9.62 5.44 8.67
C ARG A 706 8.40 6.12 9.31
N SER A 707 8.11 7.36 8.92
CA SER A 707 6.97 8.13 9.46
C SER A 707 5.63 7.45 9.14
N GLY A 708 4.84 7.13 10.17
CA GLY A 708 3.63 6.29 10.03
C GLY A 708 3.90 4.78 10.08
N GLY A 709 5.17 4.38 9.97
CA GLY A 709 5.65 3.03 10.20
C GLY A 709 5.62 2.65 11.68
N ALA A 710 5.30 1.38 11.96
CA ALA A 710 5.48 0.83 13.30
C ALA A 710 5.93 -0.63 13.24
N LEU A 711 6.84 -1.01 14.14
CA LEU A 711 7.30 -2.40 14.29
C LEU A 711 6.94 -2.89 15.70
N ASN A 712 6.03 -3.85 15.75
CA ASN A 712 5.57 -4.50 16.98
C ASN A 712 6.23 -5.88 17.09
N LEU A 713 7.31 -5.94 17.87
CA LEU A 713 8.23 -7.06 17.94
C LEU A 713 7.63 -8.22 18.74
N THR A 714 7.56 -9.39 18.10
CA THR A 714 7.05 -10.65 18.69
C THR A 714 8.17 -11.55 19.25
N GLY A 715 9.40 -11.06 19.24
CA GLY A 715 10.63 -11.77 19.59
C GLY A 715 11.84 -11.02 19.03
N ASP A 716 13.01 -11.66 19.05
CA ASP A 716 14.28 -11.08 18.60
C ASP A 716 14.27 -10.69 17.11
N LEU A 717 14.97 -9.60 16.78
CA LEU A 717 15.19 -9.08 15.43
C LEU A 717 16.67 -9.22 15.05
N ALA A 718 16.94 -10.06 14.06
CA ALA A 718 18.22 -10.15 13.38
C ALA A 718 18.27 -9.06 12.29
N THR A 719 19.19 -8.11 12.45
CA THR A 719 19.51 -7.02 11.52
C THR A 719 20.82 -6.35 11.95
N GLU A 720 21.59 -5.78 11.01
CA GLU A 720 22.80 -5.00 11.32
C GLU A 720 22.47 -3.56 11.78
N GLN A 721 21.38 -2.97 11.27
CA GLN A 721 20.98 -1.58 11.52
C GLN A 721 19.45 -1.42 11.57
N LEU A 722 18.91 -1.16 12.77
CA LEU A 722 17.51 -0.75 12.96
C LEU A 722 17.41 0.79 13.01
N ASP A 723 16.79 1.36 11.98
CA ASP A 723 16.68 2.79 11.74
C ASP A 723 15.25 3.29 12.01
N ILE A 724 15.03 3.83 13.22
CA ILE A 724 13.73 4.40 13.63
C ILE A 724 13.73 5.89 13.28
N LYS A 725 13.10 6.26 12.16
CA LYS A 725 13.02 7.65 11.69
C LYS A 725 11.96 8.45 12.46
N GLY A 726 11.98 9.76 12.33
CA GLY A 726 10.99 10.65 12.95
C GLY A 726 9.55 10.30 12.58
N GLY A 727 8.71 10.04 13.59
CA GLY A 727 7.33 9.57 13.41
C GLY A 727 7.17 8.06 13.20
N GLY A 728 8.27 7.29 13.21
CA GLY A 728 8.25 5.83 13.27
C GLY A 728 8.25 5.31 14.72
N LYS A 729 7.66 4.14 14.96
CA LYS A 729 7.51 3.57 16.31
C LYS A 729 8.00 2.11 16.42
N VAL A 730 8.68 1.77 17.50
CA VAL A 730 8.98 0.37 17.89
C VAL A 730 8.27 0.05 19.21
N THR A 731 7.70 -1.15 19.31
CA THR A 731 6.94 -1.67 20.46
C THR A 731 7.20 -3.16 20.66
N LEU A 732 6.98 -3.69 21.86
CA LEU A 732 6.96 -5.13 22.11
C LEU A 732 5.52 -5.65 22.16
N ALA A 733 5.23 -6.84 21.63
CA ALA A 733 3.89 -7.42 21.68
C ALA A 733 3.50 -7.79 23.14
N PRO A 734 2.20 -7.77 23.54
CA PRO A 734 1.79 -7.86 24.95
C PRO A 734 2.23 -9.10 25.77
N ALA A 735 2.69 -10.18 25.12
CA ALA A 735 3.20 -11.37 25.79
C ALA A 735 4.74 -11.39 25.94
N ILE A 736 5.43 -10.38 25.39
CA ILE A 736 6.89 -10.33 25.24
C ILE A 736 7.48 -9.35 26.25
N GLN A 737 8.27 -9.87 27.19
CA GLN A 737 8.96 -9.09 28.23
C GLN A 737 10.42 -8.79 27.89
N ALA A 738 11.00 -9.45 26.88
CA ALA A 738 12.39 -9.25 26.47
C ALA A 738 12.55 -9.46 24.96
N VAL A 739 13.32 -8.59 24.31
CA VAL A 739 13.70 -8.67 22.89
C VAL A 739 15.14 -8.19 22.71
N THR A 740 15.86 -8.82 21.79
CA THR A 740 17.18 -8.43 21.32
C THR A 740 17.13 -7.96 19.86
N ILE A 741 17.75 -6.82 19.58
CA ILE A 741 18.18 -6.40 18.25
C ILE A 741 19.65 -6.77 18.11
N SER A 742 20.03 -7.56 17.10
CA SER A 742 21.41 -8.07 16.97
C SER A 742 22.44 -6.99 16.65
N GLY A 743 22.06 -5.99 15.87
CA GLY A 743 22.93 -4.92 15.40
C GLY A 743 22.77 -3.60 16.17
N ASN A 744 23.03 -2.51 15.46
CA ASN A 744 22.93 -1.15 15.96
C ASN A 744 21.49 -0.62 15.90
N VAL A 745 21.21 0.43 16.69
CA VAL A 745 19.93 1.15 16.65
C VAL A 745 20.18 2.65 16.52
N ALA A 746 19.57 3.29 15.52
CA ALA A 746 19.48 4.75 15.43
C ALA A 746 18.04 5.22 15.65
N ASN A 747 17.80 6.09 16.65
CA ASN A 747 16.47 6.47 17.09
C ASN A 747 16.19 7.99 16.97
N ALA A 748 15.44 8.37 15.95
CA ALA A 748 14.77 9.66 15.79
C ALA A 748 13.25 9.58 16.03
N GLY A 749 12.70 8.38 16.25
CA GLY A 749 11.27 8.12 16.44
C GLY A 749 10.90 7.85 17.89
N THR A 750 10.17 6.78 18.15
CA THR A 750 9.79 6.37 19.52
C THR A 750 9.99 4.87 19.72
N ILE A 751 10.76 4.51 20.74
CA ILE A 751 10.77 3.16 21.33
C ILE A 751 9.81 3.20 22.52
N ASP A 752 8.82 2.32 22.53
CA ASP A 752 7.75 2.34 23.53
C ASP A 752 7.62 0.95 24.17
N LEU A 753 8.10 0.84 25.41
CA LEU A 753 8.00 -0.38 26.21
C LEU A 753 6.73 -0.38 27.10
N HIS A 754 6.13 0.80 27.30
CA HIS A 754 4.93 1.02 28.11
C HIS A 754 3.64 0.47 27.46
N ALA A 755 3.42 0.74 26.16
CA ALA A 755 2.10 0.69 25.53
C ALA A 755 1.32 -0.64 25.64
N ASN A 756 2.02 -1.78 25.75
CA ASN A 756 1.44 -3.11 25.64
C ASN A 756 1.52 -3.95 26.93
N ASN A 757 2.34 -3.56 27.91
CA ASN A 757 2.49 -4.28 29.18
C ASN A 757 2.96 -3.33 30.31
N PRO A 758 2.05 -2.79 31.15
CA PRO A 758 2.39 -1.82 32.20
C PRO A 758 3.03 -2.45 33.45
N ASN A 759 3.79 -3.53 33.27
CA ASN A 759 4.59 -4.16 34.32
C ASN A 759 6.06 -3.71 34.12
N PRO A 760 6.65 -2.95 35.06
CA PRO A 760 7.97 -2.32 34.92
C PRO A 760 9.10 -3.36 34.93
N THR A 761 9.32 -4.00 33.79
CA THR A 761 10.12 -5.22 33.59
C THR A 761 10.53 -5.46 32.13
N ASN A 762 9.93 -4.75 31.17
CA ASN A 762 10.15 -4.95 29.75
C ASN A 762 11.59 -4.55 29.36
N THR A 763 12.30 -5.44 28.66
CA THR A 763 13.71 -5.25 28.33
C THR A 763 13.93 -5.23 26.82
N LEU A 764 14.45 -4.13 26.29
CA LEU A 764 15.00 -4.09 24.93
C LEU A 764 16.52 -4.14 25.00
N THR A 765 17.13 -5.16 24.39
CA THR A 765 18.58 -5.28 24.24
C THR A 765 18.99 -4.87 22.83
N VAL A 766 20.01 -4.03 22.72
CA VAL A 766 20.72 -3.69 21.50
C VAL A 766 22.12 -4.29 21.62
N ALA A 767 22.45 -5.26 20.78
CA ALA A 767 23.73 -5.96 20.84
C ALA A 767 24.87 -5.21 20.12
N GLY A 768 24.54 -4.27 19.21
CA GLY A 768 25.45 -3.22 18.76
C GLY A 768 25.41 -1.97 19.64
N SER A 769 25.68 -0.82 19.02
CA SER A 769 25.65 0.52 19.62
C SER A 769 24.30 1.22 19.42
N TYR A 770 23.99 2.22 20.27
CA TYR A 770 22.77 3.02 20.19
C TYR A 770 23.09 4.50 19.91
N ILE A 771 22.43 5.07 18.90
CA ILE A 771 22.59 6.47 18.50
C ILE A 771 21.24 7.20 18.60
N GLY A 772 21.16 8.16 19.52
CA GLY A 772 20.00 9.01 19.67
C GLY A 772 20.01 10.19 18.69
N HIS A 773 18.95 10.34 17.91
CA HIS A 773 18.74 11.47 16.98
C HIS A 773 17.54 12.32 17.41
N GLY A 774 17.40 12.58 18.71
CA GLY A 774 16.26 13.29 19.29
C GLY A 774 15.00 12.42 19.48
N GLY A 775 15.12 11.10 19.28
CA GLY A 775 14.03 10.15 19.52
C GLY A 775 13.62 10.05 21.00
N THR A 776 12.55 9.31 21.23
CA THR A 776 11.93 9.11 22.56
C THR A 776 11.99 7.64 22.99
N LEU A 777 12.05 7.42 24.30
CA LEU A 777 11.99 6.13 24.98
C LEU A 777 10.93 6.21 26.10
N GLU A 778 9.82 5.48 25.95
CA GLU A 778 8.78 5.35 26.99
C GLU A 778 9.06 4.11 27.86
N LEU A 779 9.14 4.30 29.19
CA LEU A 779 9.45 3.25 30.17
C LEU A 779 8.45 3.25 31.33
N ASP A 780 7.97 2.08 31.74
CA ASP A 780 7.33 1.90 33.04
C ASP A 780 8.39 1.70 34.15
N THR A 781 8.25 2.41 35.28
CA THR A 781 9.15 2.30 36.44
C THR A 781 8.36 2.29 37.75
N HIS A 782 8.64 1.32 38.63
CA HIS A 782 8.17 1.37 40.02
C HIS A 782 9.05 2.33 40.85
N LEU A 783 8.64 3.59 40.97
CA LEU A 783 9.42 4.61 41.69
C LEU A 783 9.44 4.37 43.22
N ALA A 784 10.46 3.64 43.68
CA ALA A 784 10.75 3.40 45.10
C ALA A 784 12.27 3.55 45.40
N SER A 785 12.89 2.57 46.05
CA SER A 785 14.30 2.61 46.47
C SER A 785 15.27 2.20 45.36
N ASP A 786 16.56 2.09 45.69
CA ASP A 786 17.57 1.49 44.82
C ASP A 786 17.12 0.10 44.31
N GLY A 787 17.43 -0.21 43.04
CA GLY A 787 17.12 -1.52 42.44
C GLY A 787 15.63 -1.84 42.24
N SER A 788 14.74 -0.85 42.32
CA SER A 788 13.30 -1.07 42.05
C SER A 788 13.04 -1.55 40.61
N PRO A 789 11.97 -2.33 40.35
CA PRO A 789 11.61 -2.77 39.00
C PRO A 789 11.41 -1.59 38.03
N THR A 790 11.93 -1.76 36.82
CA THR A 790 11.79 -0.82 35.70
C THR A 790 11.90 -1.57 34.37
N ASP A 791 11.21 -1.06 33.36
CA ASP A 791 11.57 -1.30 31.97
C ASP A 791 13.00 -0.79 31.71
N LYS A 792 13.72 -1.43 30.80
CA LYS A 792 15.15 -1.20 30.59
C LYS A 792 15.56 -1.26 29.13
N LEU A 793 16.38 -0.29 28.71
CA LEU A 793 17.21 -0.39 27.52
C LEU A 793 18.59 -0.94 27.91
N ILE A 794 19.04 -2.02 27.28
CA ILE A 794 20.38 -2.60 27.47
C ILE A 794 21.16 -2.43 26.17
N VAL A 795 22.21 -1.62 26.15
CA VAL A 795 23.11 -1.46 24.99
C VAL A 795 24.41 -2.19 25.29
N LYS A 796 24.88 -3.05 24.38
CA LYS A 796 26.16 -3.77 24.55
C LYS A 796 27.35 -2.97 24.02
N GLY A 797 27.16 -2.24 22.92
CA GLY A 797 28.13 -1.29 22.38
C GLY A 797 28.10 0.07 23.08
N ASP A 798 28.49 1.10 22.33
CA ASP A 798 28.54 2.50 22.78
C ASP A 798 27.16 3.19 22.69
N VAL A 799 27.01 4.30 23.42
CA VAL A 799 25.84 5.17 23.41
C VAL A 799 26.24 6.60 23.07
N SER A 800 25.59 7.20 22.06
CA SER A 800 25.85 8.58 21.63
C SER A 800 24.58 9.33 21.19
N GLY A 801 24.72 10.64 20.90
CA GLY A 801 23.63 11.48 20.38
C GLY A 801 22.75 12.07 21.49
N THR A 802 21.42 12.04 21.31
CA THR A 802 20.40 12.48 22.27
C THR A 802 19.09 11.67 22.18
N THR A 803 18.48 11.35 23.33
CA THR A 803 17.17 10.68 23.43
C THR A 803 16.43 11.15 24.68
N THR A 804 15.11 11.30 24.56
CA THR A 804 14.21 11.72 25.64
C THR A 804 13.59 10.51 26.34
N LEU A 805 13.68 10.43 27.67
CA LEU A 805 13.08 9.40 28.52
C LEU A 805 11.78 9.92 29.14
N ASN A 806 10.68 9.22 28.89
CA ASN A 806 9.41 9.41 29.56
C ASN A 806 9.19 8.25 30.53
N ILE A 807 9.05 8.57 31.82
CA ILE A 807 8.97 7.59 32.91
C ILE A 807 7.54 7.56 33.47
N HIS A 808 6.87 6.43 33.29
CA HIS A 808 5.52 6.17 33.80
C HIS A 808 5.63 5.49 35.16
N ASN A 809 4.99 6.05 36.20
CA ASN A 809 5.12 5.50 37.56
C ASN A 809 4.15 4.34 37.80
N SER A 810 4.65 3.11 37.71
CA SER A 810 3.90 1.87 37.90
C SER A 810 3.63 1.59 39.40
N GLY A 811 2.88 2.47 40.04
CA GLY A 811 2.44 2.34 41.44
C GLY A 811 3.52 2.59 42.50
N GLY A 812 4.67 3.17 42.13
CA GLY A 812 5.74 3.51 43.06
C GLY A 812 5.34 4.59 44.07
N ALA A 813 5.50 4.27 45.35
CA ALA A 813 5.11 5.16 46.46
C ALA A 813 6.16 6.26 46.78
N GLY A 814 7.33 6.22 46.13
CA GLY A 814 8.45 7.12 46.37
C GLY A 814 9.30 6.76 47.60
N ALA A 815 10.60 6.58 47.39
CA ALA A 815 11.57 6.40 48.48
C ALA A 815 12.89 7.14 48.18
N ALA A 816 13.73 7.29 49.20
CA ALA A 816 15.09 7.77 49.01
C ALA A 816 15.97 6.65 48.43
N THR A 817 16.63 6.90 47.30
CA THR A 817 17.78 6.10 46.86
C THR A 817 18.98 6.37 47.76
N THR A 818 19.80 5.36 47.99
CA THR A 818 20.94 5.35 48.93
C THR A 818 22.22 4.78 48.32
N ALA A 819 22.12 4.12 47.17
CA ALA A 819 23.20 3.59 46.35
C ALA A 819 23.10 4.19 44.93
N ASP A 820 23.28 3.36 43.89
CA ASP A 820 23.32 3.81 42.49
C ASP A 820 21.97 4.31 41.96
N GLY A 821 20.85 3.85 42.53
CA GLY A 821 19.48 4.22 42.16
C GLY A 821 18.69 3.12 41.45
N ILE A 822 17.75 3.52 40.59
CA ILE A 822 16.96 2.62 39.73
C ILE A 822 17.58 2.65 38.33
N GLU A 823 18.16 1.52 37.89
CA GLU A 823 18.88 1.42 36.62
C GLU A 823 17.92 1.30 35.43
N VAL A 824 17.68 2.40 34.73
CA VAL A 824 16.79 2.47 33.55
C VAL A 824 17.50 2.14 32.24
N ILE A 825 18.82 2.34 32.16
CA ILE A 825 19.62 2.00 30.98
C ILE A 825 20.95 1.38 31.41
N GLN A 826 21.28 0.23 30.83
CA GLN A 826 22.56 -0.46 31.00
C GLN A 826 23.40 -0.29 29.74
N VAL A 827 24.70 0.00 29.88
CA VAL A 827 25.63 0.22 28.75
C VAL A 827 26.89 -0.62 28.94
N GLY A 828 27.26 -1.40 27.92
CA GLY A 828 28.46 -2.24 27.91
C GLY A 828 29.73 -1.51 27.44
N GLY A 829 29.57 -0.61 26.46
CA GLY A 829 30.62 0.30 25.99
C GLY A 829 30.62 1.64 26.75
N THR A 830 31.01 2.69 26.05
CA THR A 830 31.07 4.08 26.53
C THR A 830 29.72 4.76 26.38
N SER A 831 29.31 5.56 27.37
CA SER A 831 28.13 6.44 27.24
C SER A 831 28.53 7.90 27.18
N GLN A 832 28.19 8.56 26.07
CA GLN A 832 28.31 10.00 25.93
C GLN A 832 27.46 10.73 26.99
N ALA A 833 28.04 11.74 27.64
CA ALA A 833 27.27 12.63 28.52
C ALA A 833 26.15 13.34 27.73
N GLY A 834 24.97 13.45 28.34
CA GLY A 834 23.77 14.03 27.71
C GLY A 834 23.10 13.15 26.65
N ALA A 835 23.55 11.91 26.41
CA ALA A 835 22.88 11.00 25.48
C ALA A 835 21.42 10.70 25.86
N PHE A 836 21.11 10.70 27.16
CA PHE A 836 19.76 10.56 27.68
C PHE A 836 19.39 11.74 28.58
N SER A 837 18.15 12.21 28.45
CA SER A 837 17.54 13.27 29.26
C SER A 837 16.09 12.90 29.57
N LEU A 838 15.51 13.44 30.65
CA LEU A 838 14.10 13.24 30.96
C LEU A 838 13.23 14.17 30.10
N GLY A 839 12.05 13.71 29.63
CA GLY A 839 11.08 14.55 28.94
C GLY A 839 10.20 15.38 29.88
N ALA A 840 9.97 14.88 31.10
CA ALA A 840 9.20 15.54 32.14
C ALA A 840 9.83 15.30 33.53
N ALA A 841 9.49 16.14 34.51
CA ALA A 841 9.95 15.94 35.88
C ALA A 841 9.31 14.70 36.51
N VAL A 842 10.15 13.79 36.98
CA VAL A 842 9.72 12.53 37.59
C VAL A 842 9.63 12.70 39.11
N SER A 843 8.45 12.48 39.69
CA SER A 843 8.19 12.60 41.14
C SER A 843 7.33 11.44 41.64
N ALA A 844 7.62 10.92 42.83
CA ALA A 844 6.75 9.99 43.53
C ALA A 844 6.86 10.17 45.05
N GLY A 845 5.72 10.12 45.75
CA GLY A 845 5.70 10.24 47.21
C GLY A 845 6.29 11.57 47.67
N ALA A 846 7.25 11.47 48.60
CA ALA A 846 8.02 12.62 49.08
C ALA A 846 9.04 13.17 48.06
N TYR A 847 9.35 12.46 46.98
CA TYR A 847 10.64 12.53 46.28
C TYR A 847 10.53 12.98 44.81
N ASP A 848 11.56 13.71 44.36
CA ASP A 848 11.86 13.93 42.94
C ASP A 848 12.96 12.94 42.52
N TYR A 849 12.88 12.42 41.30
CA TYR A 849 13.89 11.54 40.73
C TYR A 849 14.61 12.25 39.59
N ASN A 850 15.92 12.43 39.75
CA ASN A 850 16.82 12.94 38.72
C ASN A 850 17.47 11.77 37.97
N LEU A 851 17.60 11.89 36.65
CA LEU A 851 18.40 10.98 35.84
C LEU A 851 19.90 11.34 35.94
N TYR A 852 20.75 10.34 36.13
CA TYR A 852 22.21 10.48 36.21
C TYR A 852 22.93 9.40 35.39
N LEU A 853 23.99 9.80 34.69
CA LEU A 853 25.03 8.89 34.17
C LEU A 853 25.94 8.47 35.32
N GLY A 854 26.26 7.17 35.39
CA GLY A 854 27.10 6.56 36.41
C GLY A 854 26.41 6.33 37.74
N GLY A 855 27.05 5.54 38.61
CA GLY A 855 26.56 5.21 39.95
C GLY A 855 27.05 6.17 41.04
N VAL A 856 27.35 5.64 42.22
CA VAL A 856 27.94 6.34 43.37
C VAL A 856 29.15 5.58 43.94
N GLY A 857 30.02 6.30 44.65
CA GLY A 857 31.21 5.70 45.26
C GLY A 857 32.10 5.01 44.22
N ASN A 858 32.39 3.73 44.43
CA ASN A 858 33.20 2.93 43.49
C ASN A 858 32.52 2.75 42.12
N ASN A 859 31.19 2.84 42.04
CA ASN A 859 30.42 2.68 40.81
C ASN A 859 30.24 4.01 40.04
N ALA A 860 30.83 5.12 40.51
CA ALA A 860 30.71 6.43 39.87
C ALA A 860 31.28 6.50 38.43
N GLY A 861 32.16 5.55 38.05
CA GLY A 861 32.65 5.39 36.67
C GLY A 861 31.78 4.53 35.75
N SER A 862 30.67 3.97 36.25
CA SER A 862 29.72 3.18 35.44
C SER A 862 29.19 3.99 34.25
N GLN A 863 28.91 3.31 33.14
CA GLN A 863 28.35 3.92 31.92
C GLN A 863 26.82 3.79 31.87
N ASN A 864 26.22 3.11 32.85
CA ASN A 864 24.78 2.94 33.01
C ASN A 864 24.11 4.24 33.49
N TRP A 865 22.80 4.34 33.29
CA TRP A 865 21.99 5.49 33.71
C TRP A 865 20.94 5.10 34.76
N TYR A 866 20.86 5.92 35.80
CA TYR A 866 20.06 5.66 36.99
C TYR A 866 19.14 6.83 37.34
N LEU A 867 17.91 6.52 37.75
CA LEU A 867 17.04 7.47 38.45
C LEU A 867 17.41 7.48 39.94
N ARG A 868 17.77 8.64 40.48
CA ARG A 868 18.10 8.85 41.90
C ARG A 868 17.32 9.99 42.53
N SER A 869 16.87 9.76 43.76
CA SER A 869 16.11 10.70 44.61
C SER A 869 16.89 11.20 45.83
N THR A 870 18.15 10.79 45.99
CA THR A 870 18.99 11.13 47.15
C THR A 870 19.12 12.65 47.32
N GLY A 871 18.51 13.20 48.39
CA GLY A 871 18.49 14.64 48.64
C GLY A 871 17.56 15.46 47.75
N LYS A 872 16.66 14.81 46.99
CA LYS A 872 15.69 15.43 46.08
C LYS A 872 14.27 15.17 46.58
N LEU A 873 13.67 16.19 47.19
CA LEU A 873 12.27 16.15 47.64
C LEU A 873 11.37 16.84 46.61
N ALA A 874 10.16 16.33 46.40
CA ALA A 874 9.21 16.97 45.48
C ALA A 874 8.84 18.39 45.93
N PRO A 875 8.52 19.34 45.02
CA PRO A 875 8.18 20.72 45.38
C PRO A 875 6.99 20.83 46.34
N THR A 876 6.04 19.88 46.27
CA THR A 876 4.91 19.81 47.20
C THR A 876 5.35 19.38 48.60
N SER A 877 6.26 18.39 48.71
CA SER A 877 6.90 17.95 49.95
C SER A 877 7.72 19.08 50.60
N GLN A 878 8.50 19.80 49.78
CA GLN A 878 9.28 20.97 50.20
C GLN A 878 8.36 22.08 50.72
N THR A 879 7.22 22.32 50.06
CA THR A 879 6.20 23.28 50.53
C THR A 879 5.52 22.83 51.84
N ALA A 880 5.28 21.54 52.02
CA ALA A 880 4.66 20.99 53.25
C ALA A 880 5.60 21.00 54.46
N LEU A 881 6.90 20.77 54.25
CA LEU A 881 7.93 20.61 55.27
C LEU A 881 7.89 21.67 56.39
N PRO A 882 7.94 22.99 56.09
CA PRO A 882 7.95 24.02 57.12
C PRO A 882 6.56 24.38 57.66
N TYR A 883 5.47 23.68 57.31
CA TYR A 883 4.13 24.10 57.72
C TYR A 883 3.93 24.09 59.25
N ALA A 884 4.39 23.06 59.95
CA ALA A 884 4.36 23.02 61.42
C ALA A 884 5.23 24.12 62.05
N ASP A 885 6.40 24.42 61.45
CA ASP A 885 7.24 25.54 61.85
C ASP A 885 6.53 26.89 61.68
N VAL A 886 5.84 27.12 60.55
CA VAL A 886 5.11 28.36 60.26
C VAL A 886 4.02 28.64 61.31
N LEU A 887 3.27 27.61 61.72
CA LEU A 887 2.26 27.73 62.78
C LEU A 887 2.91 27.97 64.16
N SER A 888 3.99 27.25 64.47
CA SER A 888 4.69 27.36 65.76
C SER A 888 5.37 28.72 65.92
N ASN A 889 5.97 29.26 64.86
CA ASN A 889 6.55 30.60 64.83
C ASN A 889 5.48 31.69 65.04
N PHE A 890 4.27 31.52 64.51
CA PHE A 890 3.15 32.44 64.79
C PHE A 890 2.74 32.40 66.27
N ALA A 891 2.64 31.20 66.84
CA ALA A 891 2.35 31.01 68.26
C ALA A 891 3.43 31.64 69.16
N GLN A 892 4.70 31.55 68.78
CA GLN A 892 5.82 32.13 69.54
C GLN A 892 5.89 33.66 69.41
N ALA A 893 5.72 34.20 68.20
CA ALA A 893 5.70 35.64 67.95
C ALA A 893 4.55 36.37 68.71
N THR A 894 3.45 35.66 68.99
CA THR A 894 2.29 36.20 69.70
C THR A 894 2.36 36.07 71.23
N LEU A 895 3.29 35.29 71.79
CA LEU A 895 3.58 35.31 73.23
C LEU A 895 4.26 36.63 73.63
N GLY A 896 5.49 36.84 73.15
CA GLY A 896 6.38 37.92 73.58
C GLY A 896 6.79 37.85 75.06
N THR A 897 7.38 38.95 75.55
CA THR A 897 7.72 39.18 76.96
C THR A 897 6.64 39.99 77.67
N LEU A 898 6.64 40.03 79.00
CA LEU A 898 5.82 40.94 79.81
C LEU A 898 5.97 42.41 79.35
N GLN A 899 7.21 42.82 79.10
CA GLN A 899 7.58 44.16 78.65
C GLN A 899 7.03 44.46 77.24
N GLN A 900 7.17 43.52 76.30
CA GLN A 900 6.60 43.62 74.94
C GLN A 900 5.06 43.51 74.93
N ARG A 901 4.44 42.89 75.95
CA ARG A 901 2.98 42.77 76.04
C ARG A 901 2.34 44.02 76.62
N THR A 902 2.95 44.62 77.64
CA THR A 902 2.29 45.60 78.52
C THR A 902 3.01 46.95 78.67
N GLY A 903 4.21 47.09 78.10
CA GLY A 903 5.10 48.23 78.32
C GLY A 903 5.71 48.25 79.72
N ASN A 904 6.33 49.37 80.08
CA ASN A 904 6.86 49.57 81.43
C ASN A 904 5.72 49.56 82.48
N ARG A 905 5.84 48.68 83.47
CA ARG A 905 4.92 48.59 84.62
C ARG A 905 5.44 49.24 85.90
N ILE A 906 6.70 49.69 85.94
CA ILE A 906 7.36 50.25 87.14
C ILE A 906 7.75 51.70 86.86
N TRP A 907 7.02 52.64 87.47
CA TRP A 907 7.20 54.08 87.24
C TRP A 907 7.52 54.82 88.53
N PRO A 908 8.70 55.44 88.70
CA PRO A 908 8.95 56.28 89.87
C PRO A 908 7.89 57.40 89.97
N ASP A 909 7.44 57.65 91.19
CA ASP A 909 6.43 58.66 91.50
C ASP A 909 7.10 59.93 92.01
N GLY A 910 7.07 60.95 91.16
CA GLY A 910 7.69 62.24 91.39
C GLY A 910 7.69 63.09 90.11
N THR A 911 7.94 64.39 90.27
CA THR A 911 8.29 65.29 89.17
C THR A 911 9.81 65.44 89.10
N ALA A 912 10.33 66.03 88.02
CA ALA A 912 11.76 66.14 87.73
C ALA A 912 12.63 66.74 88.86
N ALA A 913 12.04 67.51 89.78
CA ALA A 913 12.72 68.12 90.92
C ALA A 913 13.31 67.12 91.93
N VAL A 914 12.83 65.86 91.96
CA VAL A 914 13.27 64.85 92.95
C VAL A 914 14.53 64.09 92.48
N ALA A 915 14.81 64.04 91.18
CA ALA A 915 15.84 63.19 90.59
C ALA A 915 17.30 63.62 90.88
N ALA A 916 17.52 64.85 91.36
CA ALA A 916 18.85 65.44 91.50
C ALA A 916 19.56 65.19 92.85
N ASN A 917 18.87 64.65 93.87
CA ASN A 917 19.35 64.61 95.26
C ASN A 917 19.18 63.25 95.98
N LEU A 918 19.06 62.15 95.25
CA LEU A 918 19.02 60.81 95.87
C LEU A 918 20.45 60.23 96.04
N PRO A 919 20.90 59.91 97.27
CA PRO A 919 22.26 59.41 97.51
C PRO A 919 22.45 57.95 97.06
N PRO A 920 23.69 57.51 96.72
CA PRO A 920 23.90 56.23 96.01
C PRO A 920 23.74 54.93 96.84
N ALA A 921 23.41 55.03 98.13
CA ALA A 921 23.43 53.90 99.07
C ALA A 921 22.17 53.88 99.93
N GLY A 922 21.11 53.23 99.42
CA GLY A 922 19.79 53.20 100.07
C GLY A 922 18.81 52.24 99.39
N ALA A 923 19.13 50.95 99.36
CA ALA A 923 18.22 49.95 98.81
C ALA A 923 16.95 49.79 99.68
N MET A 924 15.81 49.51 99.03
CA MET A 924 14.57 49.04 99.67
C MET A 924 13.90 50.00 100.67
N ALA A 925 13.77 51.28 100.31
CA ALA A 925 12.78 52.18 100.90
C ALA A 925 11.71 52.58 99.86
N TYR A 926 10.70 51.73 99.67
CA TYR A 926 9.46 52.13 99.00
C TYR A 926 8.72 53.12 99.91
N ALA A 927 9.05 54.41 99.76
CA ALA A 927 8.38 55.49 100.47
C ALA A 927 6.87 55.50 100.17
N LYS A 928 6.08 56.16 101.00
CA LYS A 928 4.62 56.28 100.79
C LYS A 928 4.35 57.23 99.61
N GLY A 929 4.26 56.64 98.41
CA GLY A 929 4.52 57.29 97.13
C GLY A 929 5.60 56.56 96.31
N GLY A 930 5.65 55.23 96.43
CA GLY A 930 6.58 54.37 95.70
C GLY A 930 6.14 54.19 94.24
N PRO A 931 6.95 53.52 93.40
CA PRO A 931 6.68 53.45 91.98
C PRO A 931 5.32 52.84 91.66
N ALA A 932 4.53 53.54 90.84
CA ALA A 932 3.16 53.18 90.53
C ALA A 932 3.07 51.92 89.66
N LEU A 933 3.01 50.76 90.32
CA LEU A 933 2.66 49.48 89.71
C LEU A 933 1.31 49.61 89.02
N ILE A 934 1.29 49.34 87.70
CA ILE A 934 0.09 49.62 86.91
C ILE A 934 -0.98 48.56 87.20
N GLY A 935 -2.03 49.02 87.88
CA GLY A 935 -3.27 48.29 88.16
C GLY A 935 -4.14 48.07 86.93
N GLN A 936 -5.46 48.08 87.17
CA GLN A 936 -6.47 47.61 86.22
C GLN A 936 -6.46 48.42 84.92
N GLY A 937 -6.55 47.72 83.77
CA GLY A 937 -6.50 48.40 82.49
C GLY A 937 -6.61 47.50 81.27
N ALA A 938 -7.09 48.09 80.17
CA ALA A 938 -7.11 47.49 78.85
C ALA A 938 -5.83 47.83 78.09
N TRP A 939 -5.35 46.90 77.27
CA TRP A 939 -4.20 47.09 76.39
C TRP A 939 -4.47 46.54 74.99
N GLY A 940 -3.83 47.14 73.99
CA GLY A 940 -3.83 46.65 72.63
C GLY A 940 -2.44 46.81 72.01
N ARG A 941 -1.90 45.75 71.41
CA ARG A 941 -0.63 45.79 70.69
C ARG A 941 -0.75 45.22 69.29
N MET A 942 0.03 45.79 68.38
CA MET A 942 0.33 45.22 67.07
C MET A 942 1.77 44.71 67.05
N GLY A 943 2.01 43.61 66.35
CA GLY A 943 3.33 43.02 66.18
C GLY A 943 3.57 42.60 64.74
N GLY A 944 4.77 42.89 64.24
CA GLY A 944 5.28 42.46 62.95
C GLY A 944 6.60 41.73 63.10
N GLN A 945 6.76 40.61 62.40
CA GLN A 945 8.01 39.87 62.34
C GLN A 945 8.32 39.47 60.89
N TYR A 946 9.57 39.66 60.47
CA TYR A 946 10.13 39.07 59.24
C TYR A 946 11.29 38.15 59.61
N SER A 947 11.27 36.91 59.15
CA SER A 947 12.31 35.91 59.41
C SER A 947 12.80 35.26 58.11
N SER A 948 14.12 35.15 57.96
CA SER A 948 14.78 34.28 56.99
C SER A 948 15.28 33.04 57.72
N PHE A 949 14.90 31.85 57.25
CA PHE A 949 15.31 30.56 57.82
C PHE A 949 15.99 29.70 56.77
N SER A 950 17.30 29.49 56.94
CA SER A 950 18.10 28.49 56.23
C SER A 950 18.44 27.37 57.23
N PRO A 951 17.58 26.33 57.33
CA PRO A 951 17.58 25.38 58.44
C PRO A 951 18.84 24.48 58.47
N ARG A 952 18.87 23.58 59.45
CA ARG A 952 19.81 22.45 59.49
C ARG A 952 19.29 21.25 58.68
N THR A 953 17.97 21.06 58.66
CA THR A 953 17.27 20.02 57.87
C THR A 953 15.91 20.55 57.39
N GLY A 954 15.46 20.11 56.21
CA GLY A 954 14.23 20.59 55.59
C GLY A 954 14.44 21.80 54.67
N SER A 955 13.35 22.42 54.22
CA SER A 955 13.38 23.48 53.20
C SER A 955 13.66 24.86 53.81
N ALA A 956 14.42 25.70 53.10
CA ALA A 956 14.60 27.10 53.46
C ALA A 956 13.31 27.89 53.19
N TYR A 957 13.02 28.87 54.04
CA TYR A 957 11.82 29.69 53.90
C TYR A 957 11.98 31.08 54.52
N ASN A 958 11.29 32.05 53.94
CA ASN A 958 11.14 33.38 54.48
C ASN A 958 9.70 33.54 55.00
N GLN A 959 9.53 33.90 56.26
CA GLN A 959 8.21 34.05 56.89
C GLN A 959 7.99 35.50 57.34
N SER A 960 6.84 36.05 56.96
CA SER A 960 6.30 37.28 57.54
C SER A 960 5.12 36.94 58.44
N ILE A 961 5.04 37.58 59.61
CA ILE A 961 3.92 37.49 60.57
C ILE A 961 3.47 38.93 60.88
N GLY A 962 2.16 39.16 60.92
CA GLY A 962 1.56 40.40 61.39
C GLY A 962 0.33 40.11 62.24
N PHE A 963 0.26 40.62 63.46
CA PHE A 963 -0.82 40.36 64.40
C PHE A 963 -1.29 41.60 65.14
N LEU A 964 -2.54 41.56 65.60
CA LEU A 964 -3.15 42.42 66.60
C LEU A 964 -3.53 41.56 67.80
N GLN A 965 -3.30 42.10 68.99
CA GLN A 965 -3.82 41.56 70.25
C GLN A 965 -4.48 42.68 71.03
N ALA A 966 -5.62 42.37 71.66
CA ALA A 966 -6.33 43.27 72.56
C ALA A 966 -6.79 42.49 73.79
N GLY A 967 -6.61 43.07 74.97
CA GLY A 967 -6.84 42.38 76.22
C GLY A 967 -7.04 43.30 77.40
N TYR A 968 -7.28 42.67 78.54
CA TYR A 968 -7.50 43.30 79.83
C TYR A 968 -6.59 42.63 80.87
N GLU A 969 -6.00 43.43 81.76
CA GLU A 969 -5.28 42.96 82.95
C GLU A 969 -5.87 43.64 84.20
N GLY A 970 -6.13 42.85 85.23
CA GLY A 970 -6.58 43.31 86.54
C GLY A 970 -5.71 42.76 87.67
N VAL A 971 -5.74 43.40 88.84
CA VAL A 971 -5.07 42.88 90.03
C VAL A 971 -5.94 41.78 90.64
N ALA A 972 -5.38 40.58 90.80
CA ALA A 972 -6.05 39.42 91.39
C ALA A 972 -5.82 39.33 92.90
N ARG A 973 -4.64 39.73 93.38
CA ARG A 973 -4.31 39.79 94.81
C ARG A 973 -3.11 40.70 95.09
N GLU A 974 -3.34 41.74 95.89
CA GLU A 974 -2.28 42.61 96.43
C GLU A 974 -1.66 41.97 97.68
N THR A 975 -0.36 42.22 97.92
CA THR A 975 0.33 41.79 99.15
C THR A 975 1.45 42.76 99.55
N ALA A 976 1.92 42.70 100.80
CA ALA A 976 3.08 43.49 101.23
C ALA A 976 4.37 43.23 100.41
N ALA A 977 4.51 42.05 99.80
CA ALA A 977 5.69 41.67 99.02
C ALA A 977 5.57 41.97 97.51
N GLY A 978 4.36 42.26 97.02
CA GLY A 978 4.09 42.45 95.60
C GLY A 978 2.67 42.06 95.19
N ASP A 979 2.35 42.33 93.93
CA ASP A 979 1.02 42.15 93.35
C ASP A 979 0.95 40.95 92.41
N LEU A 980 -0.11 40.17 92.53
CA LEU A 980 -0.51 39.17 91.55
C LEU A 980 -1.57 39.78 90.63
N THR A 981 -1.28 39.87 89.33
CA THR A 981 -2.22 40.35 88.31
C THR A 981 -2.60 39.22 87.35
N ILE A 982 -3.84 39.23 86.87
CA ILE A 982 -4.38 38.26 85.91
C ILE A 982 -4.90 39.00 84.68
N GLY A 983 -4.72 38.41 83.50
CA GLY A 983 -5.18 38.99 82.25
C GLY A 983 -5.75 37.98 81.29
N ALA A 984 -6.56 38.47 80.35
CA ALA A 984 -7.11 37.73 79.23
C ALA A 984 -7.08 38.61 77.96
N TYR A 985 -6.76 38.01 76.82
CA TYR A 985 -6.60 38.72 75.55
C TYR A 985 -7.05 37.88 74.35
N ALA A 986 -7.51 38.56 73.31
CA ALA A 986 -7.78 37.97 71.99
C ALA A 986 -6.60 38.20 71.04
N ILE A 987 -6.45 37.32 70.05
CA ILE A 987 -5.41 37.34 69.02
C ILE A 987 -6.09 37.27 67.66
N ILE A 988 -5.73 38.18 66.75
CA ILE A 988 -6.01 38.04 65.32
C ILE A 988 -4.75 38.38 64.53
N GLY A 989 -4.41 37.57 63.53
CA GLY A 989 -3.24 37.84 62.72
C GLY A 989 -3.14 37.02 61.45
N THR A 990 -2.09 37.29 60.70
CA THR A 990 -1.76 36.60 59.46
C THR A 990 -0.29 36.21 59.43
N SER A 991 0.02 35.16 58.69
CA SER A 991 1.38 34.88 58.25
C SER A 991 1.41 34.55 56.77
N THR A 992 2.48 34.94 56.08
CA THR A 992 2.83 34.42 54.76
C THR A 992 4.26 33.91 54.81
N ALA A 993 4.44 32.62 54.54
CA ALA A 993 5.74 32.03 54.26
C ALA A 993 5.92 31.84 52.75
N ARG A 994 7.13 32.14 52.26
CA ARG A 994 7.62 31.77 50.93
C ARG A 994 8.73 30.74 51.12
N ILE A 995 8.54 29.56 50.56
CA ILE A 995 9.40 28.39 50.71
C ILE A 995 10.25 28.27 49.45
N ASP A 996 11.56 28.13 49.63
CA ASP A 996 12.48 27.87 48.55
C ASP A 996 12.39 26.38 48.18
N VAL A 997 11.88 26.12 46.98
CA VAL A 997 11.83 24.79 46.38
C VAL A 997 13.01 24.62 45.43
N SER A 998 13.54 23.40 45.34
CA SER A 998 14.59 23.08 44.37
C SER A 998 14.17 23.37 42.94
N ASN A 999 15.15 23.73 42.10
CA ASN A 999 14.98 23.84 40.65
C ASN A 999 14.43 22.55 40.04
N ASP A 1000 13.91 22.68 38.83
CA ASP A 1000 13.38 21.57 38.05
C ASP A 1000 14.48 20.56 37.66
N PRO A 1001 14.25 19.24 37.81
CA PRO A 1001 15.26 18.21 37.62
C PRO A 1001 15.63 17.99 36.15
N VAL A 1002 14.79 18.46 35.21
CA VAL A 1002 15.02 18.32 33.77
C VAL A 1002 15.66 19.57 33.21
N THR A 1003 14.98 20.72 33.38
CA THR A 1003 15.36 21.97 32.72
C THR A 1003 16.39 22.79 33.51
N GLY A 1004 16.65 22.41 34.76
CA GLY A 1004 17.43 23.22 35.70
C GLY A 1004 16.77 24.56 36.08
N ALA A 1005 15.55 24.84 35.58
CA ALA A 1005 14.88 26.11 35.77
C ALA A 1005 14.43 26.33 37.23
N ALA A 1006 14.44 27.58 37.68
CA ALA A 1006 13.93 27.94 39.00
C ALA A 1006 12.40 27.73 39.03
N ARG A 1007 11.93 26.82 39.88
CA ARG A 1007 10.50 26.55 40.08
C ARG A 1007 9.84 27.66 40.90
N ALA A 1008 8.53 27.83 40.73
CA ALA A 1008 7.75 28.78 41.53
C ALA A 1008 7.86 28.44 43.03
N LYS A 1009 8.30 29.42 43.83
CA LYS A 1009 8.47 29.26 45.29
C LYS A 1009 7.16 28.80 45.95
N GLY A 1010 7.27 27.81 46.83
CA GLY A 1010 6.13 27.37 47.64
C GLY A 1010 5.59 28.51 48.49
N ARG A 1011 4.31 28.51 48.79
CA ARG A 1011 3.67 29.55 49.62
C ARG A 1011 2.71 28.93 50.62
N ILE A 1012 2.82 29.35 51.87
CA ILE A 1012 1.81 29.12 52.91
C ILE A 1012 1.28 30.48 53.33
N THR A 1013 -0.04 30.65 53.37
CA THR A 1013 -0.70 31.86 53.89
C THR A 1013 -1.71 31.43 54.95
N THR A 1014 -1.46 31.85 56.18
CA THR A 1014 -2.23 31.46 57.36
C THR A 1014 -2.95 32.66 57.96
N ARG A 1015 -4.19 32.48 58.39
CA ARG A 1015 -4.92 33.38 59.28
C ARG A 1015 -5.02 32.71 60.65
N GLY A 1016 -4.62 33.42 61.69
CA GLY A 1016 -4.67 32.96 63.08
C GLY A 1016 -5.73 33.73 63.87
N TYR A 1017 -6.58 33.01 64.58
CA TYR A 1017 -7.57 33.55 65.52
C TYR A 1017 -7.37 32.83 66.85
N GLY A 1018 -7.20 33.55 67.95
CA GLY A 1018 -6.82 32.92 69.22
C GLY A 1018 -7.23 33.70 70.45
N ILE A 1019 -7.03 33.06 71.60
CA ILE A 1019 -7.26 33.58 72.93
C ILE A 1019 -6.07 33.25 73.81
N GLY A 1020 -5.73 34.14 74.74
CA GLY A 1020 -4.68 33.92 75.72
C GLY A 1020 -5.05 34.48 77.08
N ALA A 1021 -4.36 33.98 78.10
CA ALA A 1021 -4.44 34.45 79.47
C ALA A 1021 -3.03 34.54 80.06
N ASN A 1022 -2.85 35.46 81.01
CA ASN A 1022 -1.60 35.62 81.73
C ASN A 1022 -1.83 35.75 83.24
N LEU A 1023 -0.82 35.33 84.00
CA LEU A 1023 -0.75 35.44 85.45
C LEU A 1023 0.63 35.99 85.81
N THR A 1024 0.69 37.24 86.26
CA THR A 1024 1.92 38.00 86.45
C THR A 1024 2.09 38.38 87.92
N TRP A 1025 3.15 37.87 88.56
CA TRP A 1025 3.61 38.36 89.87
C TRP A 1025 4.61 39.51 89.68
N LEU A 1026 4.39 40.60 90.42
CA LEU A 1026 5.20 41.82 90.41
C LEU A 1026 5.64 42.14 91.84
N GLY A 1027 6.85 41.73 92.21
CA GLY A 1027 7.45 41.95 93.52
C GLY A 1027 7.86 43.41 93.73
N HIS A 1028 7.62 43.92 94.94
CA HIS A 1028 8.10 45.26 95.37
C HIS A 1028 9.64 45.33 95.46
N ASP A 1029 10.34 44.21 95.40
CA ASP A 1029 11.81 44.14 95.30
C ASP A 1029 12.34 44.17 93.86
N GLY A 1030 11.47 44.39 92.86
CA GLY A 1030 11.80 44.39 91.44
C GLY A 1030 11.91 43.00 90.80
N LEU A 1031 11.62 41.91 91.54
CA LEU A 1031 11.45 40.56 90.98
C LEU A 1031 10.10 40.46 90.27
N TYR A 1032 10.04 39.84 89.09
CA TYR A 1032 8.78 39.47 88.44
C TYR A 1032 8.80 38.04 87.92
N ALA A 1033 7.59 37.48 87.80
CA ALA A 1033 7.34 36.22 87.11
C ALA A 1033 6.04 36.36 86.29
N ASP A 1034 6.08 36.05 85.00
CA ASP A 1034 4.95 36.14 84.07
C ASP A 1034 4.68 34.79 83.44
N ALA A 1035 3.56 34.16 83.80
CA ALA A 1035 3.08 32.94 83.17
C ALA A 1035 2.04 33.29 82.09
N ILE A 1036 2.18 32.72 80.90
CA ILE A 1036 1.29 32.93 79.75
C ILE A 1036 0.77 31.56 79.27
N GLY A 1037 -0.51 31.48 78.96
CA GLY A 1037 -1.08 30.36 78.19
C GLY A 1037 -2.02 30.86 77.11
N GLN A 1038 -1.84 30.41 75.87
CA GLN A 1038 -2.69 30.80 74.74
C GLN A 1038 -3.00 29.64 73.79
N PHE A 1039 -4.16 29.72 73.15
CA PHE A 1039 -4.65 28.78 72.15
C PHE A 1039 -5.05 29.54 70.88
N THR A 1040 -4.64 29.06 69.71
CA THR A 1040 -4.89 29.70 68.42
C THR A 1040 -5.36 28.68 67.40
N TRP A 1041 -6.46 28.96 66.71
CA TRP A 1041 -6.94 28.24 65.53
C TRP A 1041 -6.38 28.87 64.24
N TYR A 1042 -6.12 28.05 63.24
CA TYR A 1042 -5.50 28.44 61.98
C TYR A 1042 -6.29 27.99 60.76
N ASP A 1043 -6.55 28.93 59.86
CA ASP A 1043 -7.02 28.70 58.50
C ASP A 1043 -5.87 28.98 57.53
N SER A 1044 -5.40 27.96 56.79
CA SER A 1044 -4.23 28.08 55.91
C SER A 1044 -4.51 27.70 54.46
N SER A 1045 -4.09 28.54 53.52
CA SER A 1045 -3.97 28.20 52.10
C SER A 1045 -2.50 27.88 51.79
N LEU A 1046 -2.26 26.75 51.12
CA LEU A 1046 -0.91 26.28 50.74
C LEU A 1046 -0.84 26.07 49.23
N SER A 1047 0.23 26.52 48.57
CA SER A 1047 0.37 26.44 47.10
C SER A 1047 0.46 25.01 46.54
N ASN A 1048 0.75 24.02 47.40
CA ASN A 1048 0.77 22.60 47.08
C ASN A 1048 -0.58 21.90 47.28
N LYS A 1049 -1.65 22.63 47.62
CA LYS A 1049 -2.96 22.09 47.96
C LYS A 1049 -4.09 22.90 47.29
N THR A 1050 -5.14 22.20 46.85
CA THR A 1050 -6.43 22.82 46.54
C THR A 1050 -7.29 23.03 47.79
N GLY A 1051 -7.86 24.22 47.92
CA GLY A 1051 -8.64 24.63 49.10
C GLY A 1051 -7.80 24.94 50.35
N HIS A 1052 -8.48 25.18 51.46
CA HIS A 1052 -7.86 25.56 52.74
C HIS A 1052 -7.58 24.32 53.61
N ASN A 1053 -6.69 24.46 54.59
CA ASN A 1053 -6.37 23.47 55.60
C ASN A 1053 -6.49 24.05 57.00
N GLN A 1054 -7.17 23.34 57.91
CA GLN A 1054 -7.40 23.79 59.28
C GLN A 1054 -6.34 23.21 60.22
N GLY A 1055 -5.92 23.99 61.21
CA GLY A 1055 -5.00 23.59 62.27
C GLY A 1055 -5.16 24.41 63.54
N TRP A 1056 -4.33 24.14 64.54
CA TRP A 1056 -4.33 24.85 65.82
C TRP A 1056 -2.96 24.80 66.51
N SER A 1057 -2.78 25.60 67.55
CA SER A 1057 -1.63 25.52 68.46
C SER A 1057 -1.98 25.89 69.89
N SER A 1058 -1.37 25.18 70.84
CA SER A 1058 -1.26 25.60 72.24
C SER A 1058 0.14 26.14 72.49
N ALA A 1059 0.25 27.26 73.22
CA ALA A 1059 1.52 27.82 73.65
C ALA A 1059 1.49 28.18 75.14
N LEU A 1060 2.53 27.77 75.87
CA LEU A 1060 2.74 28.06 77.29
C LEU A 1060 4.09 28.75 77.45
N SER A 1061 4.18 29.74 78.34
CA SER A 1061 5.46 30.36 78.68
C SER A 1061 5.52 30.78 80.15
N LEU A 1062 6.74 30.79 80.69
CA LEU A 1062 7.08 31.37 81.98
C LEU A 1062 8.32 32.26 81.78
N GLU A 1063 8.15 33.58 81.91
CA GLU A 1063 9.25 34.55 82.03
C GLU A 1063 9.49 34.87 83.50
N VAL A 1064 10.75 35.07 83.88
CA VAL A 1064 11.19 35.57 85.18
C VAL A 1064 12.29 36.60 84.98
N GLY A 1065 12.36 37.60 85.85
CA GLY A 1065 13.47 38.55 85.83
C GLY A 1065 13.51 39.40 87.08
N LYS A 1066 14.64 40.06 87.34
CA LYS A 1066 14.77 40.96 88.49
C LYS A 1066 15.47 42.26 88.10
N ARG A 1067 14.82 43.39 88.41
CA ARG A 1067 15.31 44.75 88.13
C ARG A 1067 16.20 45.24 89.28
N TYR A 1068 17.42 45.62 88.95
CA TYR A 1068 18.41 46.21 89.85
C TYR A 1068 18.65 47.66 89.45
N GLU A 1069 18.39 48.60 90.36
CA GLU A 1069 18.71 50.02 90.15
C GLU A 1069 20.23 50.23 90.12
N LEU A 1070 20.70 51.08 89.21
CA LEU A 1070 22.11 51.49 89.09
C LEU A 1070 22.32 52.97 89.49
N GLY A 1071 21.24 53.73 89.67
CA GLY A 1071 21.27 55.16 89.99
C GLY A 1071 21.07 56.06 88.76
N SER A 1072 20.81 57.34 88.99
CA SER A 1072 20.62 58.36 87.94
C SER A 1072 19.64 57.95 86.82
N GLY A 1073 18.54 57.30 87.18
CA GLY A 1073 17.51 56.80 86.25
C GLY A 1073 17.82 55.47 85.56
N TRP A 1074 19.03 54.90 85.71
CA TRP A 1074 19.43 53.65 85.08
C TRP A 1074 19.13 52.41 85.94
N ALA A 1075 18.78 51.30 85.27
CA ALA A 1075 18.62 49.98 85.88
C ALA A 1075 19.01 48.85 84.92
N VAL A 1076 19.35 47.67 85.47
CA VAL A 1076 19.60 46.45 84.69
C VAL A 1076 18.65 45.33 85.13
N VAL A 1077 18.13 44.58 84.16
CA VAL A 1077 17.17 43.49 84.35
C VAL A 1077 17.71 42.22 83.68
N PRO A 1078 18.44 41.34 84.39
CA PRO A 1078 18.52 39.94 84.02
C PRO A 1078 17.11 39.33 83.92
N GLN A 1079 16.87 38.65 82.79
CA GLN A 1079 15.58 38.07 82.42
C GLN A 1079 15.81 36.71 81.76
N ALA A 1080 14.97 35.73 82.09
CA ALA A 1080 14.98 34.39 81.51
C ALA A 1080 13.54 33.92 81.25
N GLN A 1081 13.34 33.13 80.20
CA GLN A 1081 12.02 32.67 79.79
C GLN A 1081 12.10 31.26 79.24
N LEU A 1082 11.16 30.41 79.64
CA LEU A 1082 10.90 29.12 78.98
C LEU A 1082 9.58 29.23 78.21
N ALA A 1083 9.54 28.71 76.99
CA ALA A 1083 8.35 28.68 76.16
C ALA A 1083 8.20 27.31 75.48
N TRP A 1084 7.03 26.69 75.60
CA TRP A 1084 6.65 25.47 74.90
C TRP A 1084 5.51 25.76 73.95
N THR A 1085 5.57 25.22 72.73
CA THR A 1085 4.45 25.29 71.78
C THR A 1085 4.22 23.93 71.12
N HIS A 1086 2.96 23.51 71.08
CA HIS A 1086 2.48 22.38 70.29
C HIS A 1086 1.62 22.89 69.14
N VAL A 1087 1.73 22.27 67.96
CA VAL A 1087 0.88 22.57 66.79
C VAL A 1087 0.38 21.30 66.15
N ASP A 1088 -0.83 21.36 65.59
CA ASP A 1088 -1.42 20.27 64.81
C ASP A 1088 -2.23 20.80 63.63
N PHE A 1089 -2.38 19.98 62.59
CA PHE A 1089 -3.13 20.33 61.40
C PHE A 1089 -3.79 19.12 60.73
N SER A 1090 -4.96 19.36 60.13
CA SER A 1090 -5.73 18.35 59.40
C SER A 1090 -4.91 17.74 58.27
N SER A 1091 -4.90 16.41 58.15
CA SER A 1091 -4.22 15.73 57.04
C SER A 1091 -4.93 16.03 55.71
N PHE A 1092 -4.16 16.29 54.65
CA PHE A 1092 -4.67 16.67 53.33
C PHE A 1092 -3.96 15.93 52.20
N THR A 1093 -4.55 15.94 51.01
CA THR A 1093 -3.89 15.50 49.78
C THR A 1093 -3.27 16.72 49.06
N ASP A 1094 -2.03 16.57 48.58
CA ASP A 1094 -1.36 17.59 47.77
C ASP A 1094 -1.74 17.51 46.28
N ASN A 1095 -1.23 18.45 45.49
CA ASN A 1095 -1.49 18.53 44.05
C ASN A 1095 -0.84 17.40 43.21
N LEU A 1096 -0.03 16.52 43.81
CA LEU A 1096 0.54 15.30 43.20
C LEU A 1096 -0.17 14.03 43.70
N GLY A 1097 -1.24 14.15 44.51
CA GLY A 1097 -1.98 13.02 45.07
C GLY A 1097 -1.42 12.47 46.38
N ASN A 1098 -0.35 13.06 46.93
CA ASN A 1098 0.28 12.56 48.16
C ASN A 1098 -0.53 12.92 49.40
N ARG A 1099 -0.65 11.99 50.34
CA ARG A 1099 -1.26 12.26 51.65
C ARG A 1099 -0.23 12.91 52.59
N ILE A 1100 -0.46 14.18 52.91
CA ILE A 1100 0.28 14.97 53.90
C ILE A 1100 -0.40 14.86 55.28
N ALA A 1101 0.37 14.62 56.34
CA ALA A 1101 -0.08 14.66 57.72
C ALA A 1101 1.02 15.17 58.66
N LEU A 1102 0.68 15.57 59.90
CA LEU A 1102 1.67 15.86 60.93
C LEU A 1102 2.46 14.59 61.31
N GLY A 1103 3.75 14.77 61.62
CA GLY A 1103 4.60 13.78 62.28
C GLY A 1103 4.91 14.16 63.73
N GLN A 1104 5.40 15.38 63.97
CA GLN A 1104 5.74 15.95 65.28
C GLN A 1104 5.49 17.47 65.25
N GLY A 1105 4.81 18.03 66.26
CA GLY A 1105 4.40 19.43 66.31
C GLY A 1105 5.11 20.32 67.33
N ASP A 1106 5.87 19.73 68.25
CA ASP A 1106 6.37 20.40 69.45
C ASP A 1106 7.65 21.23 69.23
N SER A 1107 7.80 22.28 70.04
CA SER A 1107 8.99 23.13 70.17
C SER A 1107 9.14 23.57 71.63
N LEU A 1108 10.37 23.64 72.13
CA LEU A 1108 10.69 24.08 73.50
C LEU A 1108 11.90 25.00 73.46
N GLN A 1109 11.69 26.28 73.78
CA GLN A 1109 12.72 27.31 73.71
C GLN A 1109 13.01 27.91 75.08
N GLY A 1110 14.30 27.98 75.43
CA GLY A 1110 14.80 28.76 76.55
C GLY A 1110 15.45 30.05 76.05
N ARG A 1111 15.01 31.20 76.56
CA ARG A 1111 15.64 32.51 76.37
C ARG A 1111 16.31 32.96 77.67
N ALA A 1112 17.49 33.54 77.59
CA ALA A 1112 18.17 34.20 78.71
C ALA A 1112 18.79 35.51 78.20
N GLY A 1113 18.73 36.59 78.98
CA GLY A 1113 19.20 37.88 78.51
C GLY A 1113 19.26 38.97 79.57
N LEU A 1114 19.66 40.15 79.11
CA LEU A 1114 19.80 41.38 79.89
C LEU A 1114 19.01 42.48 79.20
N ARG A 1115 18.29 43.28 79.99
CA ARG A 1115 17.68 44.54 79.56
C ARG A 1115 18.29 45.68 80.37
N LEU A 1116 18.83 46.70 79.69
CA LEU A 1116 19.35 47.92 80.32
C LEU A 1116 18.32 49.04 80.10
N GLU A 1117 17.82 49.62 81.19
CA GLU A 1117 16.74 50.61 81.19
C GLU A 1117 17.24 51.98 81.65
N HIS A 1118 16.64 53.05 81.12
CA HIS A 1118 16.74 54.42 81.62
C HIS A 1118 15.35 55.05 81.73
N LEU A 1119 15.05 55.71 82.85
CA LEU A 1119 13.75 56.34 83.11
C LEU A 1119 13.87 57.86 83.35
N SER A 1120 13.01 58.62 82.65
CA SER A 1120 12.83 60.06 82.79
C SER A 1120 11.37 60.40 83.13
N SER A 1121 11.15 61.47 83.90
CA SER A 1121 9.82 62.00 84.21
C SER A 1121 9.83 63.53 84.23
N TRP A 1122 8.73 64.16 83.77
CA TRP A 1122 8.57 65.61 83.71
C TRP A 1122 7.09 66.01 83.78
N GLN A 1123 6.79 67.31 83.89
CA GLN A 1123 5.45 67.83 83.67
C GLN A 1123 5.35 68.41 82.26
N ASP A 1124 4.26 68.12 81.56
CA ASP A 1124 3.96 68.72 80.26
C ASP A 1124 3.39 70.15 80.41
N ALA A 1125 3.15 70.82 79.28
CA ALA A 1125 2.58 72.18 79.24
C ALA A 1125 1.14 72.28 79.76
N THR A 1126 0.49 71.15 80.11
CA THR A 1126 -0.84 71.07 80.75
C THR A 1126 -0.75 70.72 82.23
N GLY A 1127 0.46 70.56 82.77
CA GLY A 1127 0.72 70.17 84.16
C GLY A 1127 0.64 68.67 84.44
N GLN A 1128 0.38 67.83 83.43
CA GLN A 1128 0.29 66.38 83.58
C GLN A 1128 1.68 65.74 83.64
N THR A 1129 1.84 64.70 84.46
CA THR A 1129 3.12 63.97 84.57
C THR A 1129 3.35 63.06 83.37
N ALA A 1130 4.22 63.50 82.46
CA ALA A 1130 4.76 62.68 81.40
C ALA A 1130 5.94 61.84 81.90
N ARG A 1131 6.08 60.61 81.42
CA ARG A 1131 7.18 59.69 81.77
C ARG A 1131 7.65 58.92 80.53
N LEU A 1132 8.96 58.72 80.41
CA LEU A 1132 9.61 57.92 79.36
C LEU A 1132 10.52 56.88 80.00
N GLN A 1133 10.33 55.61 79.66
CA GLN A 1133 11.38 54.60 79.78
C GLN A 1133 11.96 54.38 78.38
N PHE A 1134 13.28 54.36 78.25
CA PHE A 1134 13.99 53.81 77.10
C PHE A 1134 14.81 52.60 77.57
N TYR A 1135 14.97 51.58 76.73
CA TYR A 1135 15.76 50.40 77.08
C TYR A 1135 16.41 49.73 75.88
N GLY A 1136 17.55 49.06 76.12
CA GLY A 1136 18.20 48.13 75.20
C GLY A 1136 18.09 46.70 75.72
N ILE A 1137 18.06 45.71 74.82
CA ILE A 1137 18.07 44.28 75.14
C ILE A 1137 19.22 43.54 74.46
N ALA A 1138 19.73 42.51 75.14
CA ALA A 1138 20.57 41.46 74.57
C ALA A 1138 20.10 40.10 75.11
N ASN A 1139 19.61 39.22 74.22
CA ASN A 1139 19.12 37.88 74.57
C ASN A 1139 19.87 36.79 73.79
N LEU A 1140 20.01 35.61 74.40
CA LEU A 1140 20.27 34.33 73.75
C LEU A 1140 19.01 33.47 73.82
N THR A 1141 18.68 32.76 72.74
CA THR A 1141 17.55 31.81 72.69
C THR A 1141 18.00 30.46 72.14
N TYR A 1142 17.60 29.36 72.78
CA TYR A 1142 17.96 27.99 72.40
C TYR A 1142 16.73 27.09 72.27
N GLU A 1143 16.55 26.46 71.10
CA GLU A 1143 15.57 25.38 70.87
C GLU A 1143 16.13 24.02 71.31
N PHE A 1144 15.47 23.37 72.26
CA PHE A 1144 15.89 22.10 72.84
C PHE A 1144 15.50 20.87 71.99
N LEU A 1145 14.37 20.91 71.29
CA LEU A 1145 13.84 19.75 70.56
C LEU A 1145 14.53 19.53 69.21
N LYS A 1146 14.29 18.36 68.58
CA LYS A 1146 15.06 17.90 67.40
C LYS A 1146 14.58 18.50 66.06
N GLY A 1147 13.49 19.25 66.09
CA GLY A 1147 12.76 19.74 64.91
C GLY A 1147 11.35 19.14 64.85
N ARG A 1148 10.50 19.73 64.02
CA ARG A 1148 9.13 19.24 63.74
C ARG A 1148 9.14 18.34 62.51
N SER A 1149 8.08 17.58 62.28
CA SER A 1149 8.02 16.70 61.09
C SER A 1149 6.64 16.59 60.48
N VAL A 1150 6.64 16.27 59.18
CA VAL A 1150 5.45 15.95 58.39
C VAL A 1150 5.62 14.59 57.72
N LYS A 1151 4.54 13.86 57.54
CA LYS A 1151 4.50 12.59 56.80
C LYS A 1151 3.92 12.85 55.41
N VAL A 1152 4.63 12.47 54.36
CA VAL A 1152 4.23 12.60 52.95
C VAL A 1152 4.15 11.20 52.35
N SER A 1153 2.93 10.72 52.09
CA SER A 1153 2.65 9.35 51.61
C SER A 1153 3.32 8.23 52.45
N GLY A 1154 3.57 8.51 53.74
CA GLY A 1154 4.24 7.61 54.68
C GLY A 1154 5.66 8.05 55.06
N ALA A 1155 6.41 8.68 54.15
CA ALA A 1155 7.77 9.14 54.40
C ALA A 1155 7.80 10.31 55.41
N SER A 1156 8.59 10.19 56.47
CA SER A 1156 8.67 11.18 57.56
C SER A 1156 9.79 12.20 57.32
N LEU A 1157 9.42 13.43 56.94
CA LEU A 1157 10.34 14.52 56.63
C LEU A 1157 10.47 15.48 57.82
N VAL A 1158 11.72 15.85 58.19
CA VAL A 1158 12.01 16.65 59.40
C VAL A 1158 12.46 18.07 59.05
N GLN A 1159 11.66 19.06 59.47
CA GLN A 1159 12.04 20.47 59.46
C GLN A 1159 12.78 20.81 60.76
N GLY A 1160 13.99 21.35 60.64
CA GLY A 1160 14.86 21.63 61.78
C GLY A 1160 15.59 22.96 61.62
N ASN A 1161 14.98 24.04 62.09
CA ASN A 1161 15.60 25.37 62.16
C ASN A 1161 16.90 25.37 63.00
N ARG A 1162 17.71 26.43 62.87
CA ARG A 1162 18.90 26.64 63.70
C ARG A 1162 18.50 26.82 65.16
N ARG A 1163 19.23 26.22 66.09
CA ARG A 1163 18.83 26.14 67.51
C ARG A 1163 19.21 27.34 68.35
N LEU A 1164 20.45 27.82 68.24
CA LEU A 1164 20.97 28.93 69.05
C LEU A 1164 20.88 30.24 68.26
N TRP A 1165 20.21 31.23 68.85
CA TRP A 1165 20.05 32.58 68.31
C TRP A 1165 20.53 33.62 69.32
N GLY A 1166 21.14 34.70 68.81
CA GLY A 1166 21.42 35.91 69.56
C GLY A 1166 20.52 37.03 69.04
N GLU A 1167 19.97 37.83 69.96
CA GLU A 1167 19.06 38.93 69.68
C GLU A 1167 19.53 40.20 70.37
N VAL A 1168 19.53 41.32 69.65
CA VAL A 1168 19.75 42.66 70.17
C VAL A 1168 18.62 43.58 69.73
N GLY A 1169 18.28 44.58 70.53
CA GLY A 1169 17.17 45.46 70.23
C GLY A 1169 17.07 46.64 71.19
N ALA A 1170 16.11 47.52 70.91
CA ALA A 1170 15.79 48.65 71.76
C ALA A 1170 14.28 48.89 71.76
N GLY A 1171 13.78 49.46 72.86
CA GLY A 1171 12.38 49.79 73.02
C GLY A 1171 12.17 50.98 73.94
N ALA A 1172 10.92 51.41 74.01
CA ALA A 1172 10.51 52.52 74.86
C ALA A 1172 9.09 52.31 75.39
N THR A 1173 8.76 52.98 76.48
CA THR A 1173 7.38 53.25 76.91
C THR A 1173 7.26 54.73 77.21
N TYR A 1174 6.27 55.40 76.61
CA TYR A 1174 5.93 56.79 76.87
C TYR A 1174 4.52 56.87 77.46
N SER A 1175 4.40 57.45 78.65
CA SER A 1175 3.11 57.74 79.29
C SER A 1175 2.93 59.25 79.35
N TRP A 1176 1.92 59.78 78.67
CA TRP A 1176 1.66 61.23 78.62
C TRP A 1176 0.74 61.71 79.76
N ASN A 1177 0.02 60.80 80.44
CA ASN A 1177 -0.73 61.14 81.65
C ASN A 1177 -0.99 59.92 82.56
N LYS A 1178 -1.73 60.14 83.64
CA LYS A 1178 -2.07 59.10 84.63
C LYS A 1178 -2.93 57.95 84.07
N ASN A 1179 -3.51 58.07 82.88
CA ASN A 1179 -4.44 57.08 82.30
C ASN A 1179 -3.91 56.38 81.04
N TRP A 1180 -2.95 56.95 80.30
CA TRP A 1180 -2.48 56.41 79.02
C TRP A 1180 -0.97 56.19 78.95
N SER A 1181 -0.56 55.13 78.25
CA SER A 1181 0.78 54.97 77.71
C SER A 1181 0.79 54.29 76.35
N ALA A 1182 1.83 54.58 75.56
CA ALA A 1182 2.23 53.82 74.39
C ALA A 1182 3.60 53.17 74.65
N TYR A 1183 3.85 52.02 74.04
CA TYR A 1183 5.10 51.27 74.14
C TYR A 1183 5.46 50.63 72.81
N GLY A 1184 6.74 50.31 72.64
CA GLY A 1184 7.20 49.55 71.49
C GLY A 1184 8.61 49.02 71.68
N GLU A 1185 8.97 48.03 70.87
CA GLU A 1185 10.29 47.41 70.84
C GLU A 1185 10.61 46.99 69.40
N ALA A 1186 11.84 47.25 68.96
CA ALA A 1186 12.39 46.74 67.71
C ALA A 1186 13.63 45.90 68.01
N SER A 1187 13.70 44.68 67.47
CA SER A 1187 14.84 43.78 67.65
C SER A 1187 15.30 43.14 66.34
N TYR A 1188 16.58 42.80 66.31
CA TYR A 1188 17.21 41.98 65.29
C TYR A 1188 17.83 40.76 65.97
N ALA A 1189 17.47 39.57 65.49
CA ALA A 1189 18.05 38.30 65.92
C ALA A 1189 18.73 37.58 64.76
N MET A 1190 19.84 36.89 65.04
CA MET A 1190 20.56 36.04 64.08
C MET A 1190 20.87 34.67 64.70
N ALA A 1191 20.95 33.62 63.88
CA ALA A 1191 21.39 32.32 64.35
C ALA A 1191 22.92 32.30 64.55
N LEU A 1192 23.39 31.94 65.75
CA LEU A 1192 24.81 31.89 66.10
C LEU A 1192 25.49 30.58 65.66
N SER A 1193 24.87 29.82 64.75
CA SER A 1193 25.32 28.48 64.35
C SER A 1193 25.05 28.19 62.87
N GLY A 1194 25.98 28.55 61.99
CA GLY A 1194 25.90 28.35 60.55
C GLY A 1194 26.83 29.28 59.77
N LYS A 1195 26.60 29.43 58.46
CA LYS A 1195 27.12 30.58 57.71
C LYS A 1195 26.36 31.83 58.18
N GLY A 1196 27.09 32.89 58.53
CA GLY A 1196 26.49 34.15 58.97
C GLY A 1196 25.80 34.88 57.82
N GLY A 1197 24.63 35.45 58.09
CA GLY A 1197 23.81 36.20 57.12
C GLY A 1197 22.49 35.51 56.75
N ASP A 1198 22.48 34.20 56.52
CA ASP A 1198 21.33 33.50 55.93
C ASP A 1198 20.13 33.33 56.89
N ASN A 1199 20.38 33.32 58.20
CA ASN A 1199 19.37 33.12 59.25
C ASN A 1199 19.26 34.37 60.12
N TYR A 1200 18.20 35.14 59.93
CA TYR A 1200 17.92 36.34 60.72
C TYR A 1200 16.42 36.55 60.96
N THR A 1201 16.08 37.38 61.92
CA THR A 1201 14.71 37.81 62.23
C THR A 1201 14.70 39.26 62.65
N LEU A 1202 13.86 40.06 62.00
CA LEU A 1202 13.50 41.43 62.39
C LEU A 1202 12.15 41.38 63.11
N LYS A 1203 12.04 41.98 64.29
CA LYS A 1203 10.79 42.13 65.05
C LYS A 1203 10.50 43.61 65.29
N GLY A 1204 9.23 43.96 65.23
CA GLY A 1204 8.71 45.25 65.68
C GLY A 1204 7.39 45.06 66.42
N THR A 1205 7.27 45.62 67.61
CA THR A 1205 6.01 45.67 68.37
C THR A 1205 5.69 47.11 68.75
N ALA A 1206 4.40 47.45 68.73
CA ALA A 1206 3.88 48.73 69.20
C ALA A 1206 2.54 48.51 69.88
N GLY A 1207 2.28 49.17 71.00
CA GLY A 1207 1.03 49.02 71.74
C GLY A 1207 0.66 50.24 72.56
N VAL A 1208 -0.59 50.24 73.03
CA VAL A 1208 -1.18 51.26 73.90
C VAL A 1208 -1.87 50.58 75.08
N ARG A 1209 -1.76 51.20 76.26
CA ARG A 1209 -2.46 50.77 77.50
C ARG A 1209 -3.27 51.94 78.04
N TYR A 1210 -4.53 51.66 78.37
CA TYR A 1210 -5.41 52.53 79.13
C TYR A 1210 -5.63 51.93 80.52
N ARG A 1211 -5.33 52.71 81.56
CA ARG A 1211 -5.46 52.35 82.99
C ARG A 1211 -6.46 53.30 83.66
N TRP A 1212 -7.19 52.82 84.65
CA TRP A 1212 -8.21 53.60 85.38
C TRP A 1212 -8.16 53.33 86.89
#